data_AF-A0A5C5SIE2-F1
#
_entry.id   AF-A0A5C5SIE2-F1
#
_cell.length_a   1.000
_cell.length_b   1.000
_cell.length_c   1.000
_cell.angle_alpha   90.00
_cell.angle_beta   90.00
_cell.angle_gamma   90.00
#
_symmetry.space_group_name_H-M   'P 1'
#
loop_
_entity.id
_entity.type
_entity.pdbx_description
1 polymer ?
#
loop_
_entity_poly.entity_id
_entity_poly.type
_entity_poly.pdbx_seq_one_letter_code
_entity_poly.pdbx_strand_id
1 'polypeptide(L)'
;MMKNKRMFKMASIALSASLLFACSNETVQNTNLASAAVSAEVKTQVDSTVNYAEDDEYSAVENPETITLNGTEADFAASAAVIFEDNTLTIKAGGTYVISGNLDNGQIIIDSEDKNTVRLVLDGVEISSSDTAAINVVNAEKTVISLEEGTENILSDGEQYVYEDSDTDEPNAAIFSKADLTINGTGRLVVNGNYNNGITSKDELKITGGDIQINAVDDGLMGRDIVAVKDGTIAIKSGGDGIKSSNDEDTTKGNIALEGGEFSIDSEGDGIQSIASLYITNGTYTIAAGGGSPETIATSGGMMRSPQEEAETTEETASDSTKGIKAATNLTVSGGTFDIDSLDDAIHSDGDVTISGGEWTVATGDDGIHANNVALIAGGNIEVAKSNEALEADNITVEDGTLVLTATDDGINVSGGSEMMPGGMARETEAAESSTTDEAETTEETEADAAASEELESKLTINGGFVSVNAAGDGLDSNGSIEINGGTVLVDGPTESMNGSLDYDGTLMMEGGLLIAAGSAGMLQAAAEESAQSSIVMTFPEMQAAGTLVHIEDSEGNEVATFAPAKEFQAIFISSPDLAADASYTLSTGGTSSGTDTNGLYEEGTYEGGTEIVDFTISETATWLDENGVAEAGTGGMGGGGGFGRGGGTPPENGGTPPEGGTGGMGGMFEGMDEETKAEMQEIMQQVMDGTITQEEAEAKMEELGLEFPARGTAGTDSAE
;
A
#
# COMPACT_ATOMS: atom_id res chain seq x y z
N MET A 1 21.99 -85.38 4.10
CA MET A 1 21.53 -85.33 2.70
C MET A 1 22.03 -84.01 2.12
N MET A 2 23.18 -83.95 1.46
CA MET A 2 23.44 -84.12 0.01
C MET A 2 22.61 -83.23 -0.93
N LYS A 3 23.37 -82.44 -1.73
CA LYS A 3 23.16 -81.89 -3.10
C LYS A 3 22.51 -80.49 -3.19
N ASN A 4 23.27 -79.44 -3.56
CA ASN A 4 23.61 -78.96 -4.93
C ASN A 4 22.40 -78.28 -5.62
N LYS A 5 22.47 -77.19 -6.40
CA LYS A 5 23.50 -76.23 -6.86
C LYS A 5 22.76 -75.28 -7.85
N ARG A 6 23.21 -74.00 -7.97
CA ARG A 6 23.07 -73.06 -9.13
C ARG A 6 21.66 -72.49 -9.40
N MET A 7 21.44 -71.27 -9.89
CA MET A 7 22.20 -70.04 -10.27
C MET A 7 21.09 -69.04 -10.71
N PHE A 8 21.11 -67.77 -10.33
CA PHE A 8 21.33 -66.62 -11.23
C PHE A 8 21.23 -65.26 -10.49
N LYS A 9 22.09 -64.35 -10.93
CA LYS A 9 22.24 -62.95 -10.54
C LYS A 9 21.01 -62.09 -10.90
N MET A 10 20.77 -61.07 -10.08
CA MET A 10 20.15 -59.75 -10.31
C MET A 10 19.08 -59.43 -9.28
N ALA A 11 19.46 -58.71 -8.22
CA ALA A 11 18.56 -57.97 -7.36
C ALA A 11 19.41 -56.93 -6.61
N SER A 12 19.94 -55.96 -7.36
CA SER A 12 20.57 -54.76 -6.82
C SER A 12 20.27 -53.53 -7.69
N ILE A 13 19.11 -53.54 -8.34
CA ILE A 13 18.51 -52.40 -9.07
C ILE A 13 17.05 -52.35 -8.64
N ALA A 14 16.79 -51.85 -7.44
CA ALA A 14 15.47 -51.51 -6.94
C ALA A 14 15.57 -50.67 -5.65
N LEU A 15 16.56 -49.78 -5.55
CA LEU A 15 16.71 -48.86 -4.42
C LEU A 15 17.32 -47.52 -4.85
N SER A 16 17.02 -47.08 -6.08
CA SER A 16 17.55 -45.85 -6.68
C SER A 16 16.52 -45.15 -7.59
N ALA A 17 15.23 -45.40 -7.38
CA ALA A 17 14.13 -44.84 -8.17
C ALA A 17 12.98 -44.32 -7.29
N SER A 18 13.30 -43.84 -6.09
CA SER A 18 12.32 -43.27 -5.15
C SER A 18 12.89 -42.09 -4.35
N LEU A 19 13.82 -41.35 -4.94
CA LEU A 19 14.51 -40.20 -4.33
C LEU A 19 14.49 -38.94 -5.21
N LEU A 20 13.59 -38.85 -6.19
CA LEU A 20 13.49 -37.71 -7.13
C LEU A 20 12.10 -37.04 -7.15
N PHE A 21 11.34 -37.10 -6.06
CA PHE A 21 10.05 -36.40 -5.93
C PHE A 21 9.87 -35.76 -4.55
N ALA A 22 10.96 -35.39 -3.87
CA ALA A 22 10.90 -34.86 -2.50
C ALA A 22 11.49 -33.44 -2.34
N CYS A 23 11.89 -32.77 -3.43
CA CYS A 23 12.44 -31.41 -3.35
C CYS A 23 11.45 -30.29 -3.67
N SER A 24 10.21 -30.59 -4.09
CA SER A 24 9.15 -29.57 -4.23
C SER A 24 8.38 -29.30 -2.92
N ASN A 25 8.66 -30.06 -1.86
CA ASN A 25 7.87 -30.02 -0.63
C ASN A 25 8.63 -29.45 0.58
N GLU A 26 9.91 -29.10 0.44
CA GLU A 26 10.67 -28.36 1.47
C GLU A 26 10.41 -26.84 1.35
N THR A 27 10.28 -26.30 0.14
CA THR A 27 9.97 -24.88 -0.10
C THR A 27 8.55 -24.54 0.38
N VAL A 28 7.54 -25.33 -0.01
CA VAL A 28 6.13 -25.14 0.42
C VAL A 28 5.93 -25.34 1.93
N GLN A 29 6.81 -26.12 2.60
CA GLN A 29 6.77 -26.25 4.05
C GLN A 29 7.45 -25.08 4.78
N ASN A 30 8.46 -24.44 4.18
CA ASN A 30 9.11 -23.28 4.78
C ASN A 30 8.29 -21.99 4.61
N THR A 31 7.55 -21.81 3.50
CA THR A 31 6.77 -20.59 3.25
C THR A 31 5.46 -20.54 4.04
N ASN A 32 4.76 -21.67 4.20
CA ASN A 32 3.64 -21.80 5.16
C ASN A 32 4.06 -21.50 6.61
N LEU A 33 5.35 -21.67 6.96
CA LEU A 33 5.86 -21.33 8.28
C LEU A 33 6.12 -19.82 8.43
N ALA A 34 6.46 -19.10 7.36
CA ALA A 34 6.68 -17.65 7.39
C ALA A 34 5.36 -16.89 7.58
N SER A 35 4.37 -17.11 6.71
CA SER A 35 3.01 -16.53 6.86
C SER A 35 2.39 -16.90 8.23
N ALA A 36 2.51 -18.15 8.66
CA ALA A 36 1.98 -18.58 9.97
C ALA A 36 2.71 -17.96 11.16
N ALA A 37 4.03 -17.70 11.05
CA ALA A 37 4.79 -17.02 12.10
C ALA A 37 4.37 -15.55 12.22
N VAL A 38 4.27 -14.84 11.10
CA VAL A 38 3.79 -13.45 11.06
C VAL A 38 2.36 -13.38 11.60
N SER A 39 1.44 -14.24 11.12
CA SER A 39 0.06 -14.32 11.64
C SER A 39 -0.01 -14.54 13.15
N ALA A 40 0.85 -15.39 13.71
CA ALA A 40 0.92 -15.62 15.16
C ALA A 40 1.45 -14.40 15.93
N GLU A 41 2.35 -13.62 15.32
CA GLU A 41 2.84 -12.37 15.86
C GLU A 41 1.76 -11.29 15.86
N VAL A 42 1.02 -11.12 14.74
CA VAL A 42 -0.14 -10.20 14.67
C VAL A 42 -1.13 -10.50 15.79
N LYS A 43 -1.47 -11.78 15.96
CA LYS A 43 -2.38 -12.20 17.04
C LYS A 43 -1.81 -11.86 18.43
N THR A 44 -0.51 -12.03 18.64
CA THR A 44 0.13 -11.69 19.92
C THR A 44 0.10 -10.18 20.18
N GLN A 45 0.27 -9.36 19.14
CA GLN A 45 0.15 -7.90 19.23
C GLN A 45 -1.29 -7.50 19.59
N VAL A 46 -2.29 -8.06 18.90
CA VAL A 46 -3.71 -7.84 19.24
C VAL A 46 -4.02 -8.25 20.68
N ASP A 47 -3.60 -9.45 21.10
CA ASP A 47 -3.80 -9.95 22.47
C ASP A 47 -3.13 -9.04 23.54
N SER A 48 -2.11 -8.25 23.15
CA SER A 48 -1.43 -7.29 24.03
C SER A 48 -2.06 -5.89 24.02
N THR A 49 -2.73 -5.52 22.93
CA THR A 49 -3.37 -4.21 22.71
C THR A 49 -4.81 -4.21 23.21
N VAL A 50 -5.56 -5.29 23.00
CA VAL A 50 -6.98 -5.39 23.35
C VAL A 50 -7.19 -6.39 24.48
N ASN A 51 -7.89 -5.95 25.53
CA ASN A 51 -8.35 -6.84 26.59
C ASN A 51 -9.88 -6.81 26.72
N TYR A 52 -10.54 -7.91 26.34
CA TYR A 52 -11.97 -8.09 26.58
C TYR A 52 -12.22 -8.66 27.98
N ALA A 53 -12.97 -7.92 28.79
CA ALA A 53 -13.46 -8.36 30.08
C ALA A 53 -14.71 -9.25 29.93
N GLU A 54 -15.08 -9.95 31.01
CA GLU A 54 -16.26 -10.83 31.02
C GLU A 54 -17.57 -10.06 30.72
N ASP A 55 -17.63 -8.78 31.09
CA ASP A 55 -18.79 -7.92 30.85
C ASP A 55 -18.79 -7.23 29.47
N ASP A 56 -17.73 -7.39 28.65
CA ASP A 56 -17.76 -7.03 27.24
C ASP A 56 -18.61 -7.99 26.42
N GLU A 57 -18.67 -9.25 26.85
CA GLU A 57 -19.44 -10.29 26.19
C GLU A 57 -20.93 -10.17 26.55
N TYR A 58 -21.80 -10.46 25.58
CA TYR A 58 -23.22 -10.52 25.88
C TYR A 58 -23.51 -11.67 26.86
N SER A 59 -24.18 -11.34 27.96
CA SER A 59 -24.62 -12.30 28.97
C SER A 59 -26.13 -12.21 29.19
N ALA A 60 -26.74 -13.28 29.70
CA ALA A 60 -28.17 -13.28 30.01
C ALA A 60 -28.51 -12.13 30.99
N VAL A 61 -29.66 -11.49 30.75
CA VAL A 61 -30.13 -10.37 31.58
C VAL A 61 -30.62 -10.89 32.93
N GLU A 62 -29.94 -10.51 34.01
CA GLU A 62 -30.23 -10.95 35.37
C GLU A 62 -30.52 -9.76 36.29
N ASN A 63 -31.62 -9.83 37.04
CA ASN A 63 -32.08 -8.77 37.96
C ASN A 63 -32.17 -7.35 37.34
N PRO A 64 -32.81 -7.18 36.17
CA PRO A 64 -32.87 -5.87 35.53
C PRO A 64 -33.84 -4.91 36.25
N GLU A 65 -33.57 -3.62 36.13
CA GLU A 65 -34.60 -2.59 36.24
C GLU A 65 -35.20 -2.32 34.86
N THR A 66 -36.51 -2.55 34.70
CA THR A 66 -37.21 -2.38 33.42
C THR A 66 -37.84 -1.00 33.31
N ILE A 67 -37.61 -0.35 32.16
CA ILE A 67 -38.08 0.99 31.83
C ILE A 67 -38.78 0.92 30.47
N THR A 68 -40.02 1.41 30.40
CA THR A 68 -40.76 1.53 29.14
C THR A 68 -41.04 3.00 28.84
N LEU A 69 -40.55 3.47 27.70
CA LEU A 69 -40.71 4.83 27.22
C LEU A 69 -41.99 4.93 26.37
N ASN A 70 -42.78 5.99 26.57
CA ASN A 70 -44.09 6.21 25.93
C ASN A 70 -44.24 7.65 25.42
N GLY A 71 -43.40 8.05 24.46
CA GLY A 71 -43.38 9.39 23.87
C GLY A 71 -42.70 10.42 24.77
N THR A 72 -43.42 10.97 25.75
CA THR A 72 -42.91 11.98 26.71
C THR A 72 -43.03 11.52 28.15
N GLU A 73 -43.31 10.25 28.37
CA GLU A 73 -43.49 9.62 29.68
C GLU A 73 -42.63 8.36 29.77
N ALA A 74 -42.26 7.95 30.99
CA ALA A 74 -41.53 6.72 31.25
C ALA A 74 -42.18 5.94 32.40
N ASP A 75 -42.40 4.64 32.19
CA ASP A 75 -42.93 3.71 33.19
C ASP A 75 -41.80 2.83 33.75
N PHE A 76 -41.55 2.92 35.05
CA PHE A 76 -40.56 2.10 35.76
C PHE A 76 -40.94 1.92 37.23
N ALA A 77 -40.37 0.90 37.87
CA ALA A 77 -40.56 0.70 39.31
C ALA A 77 -39.87 1.81 40.10
N ALA A 78 -40.45 2.26 41.22
CA ALA A 78 -39.82 3.31 42.03
C ALA A 78 -38.41 2.90 42.48
N SER A 79 -37.40 3.63 41.99
CA SER A 79 -35.98 3.40 42.21
C SER A 79 -35.28 4.71 42.58
N ALA A 80 -34.16 4.60 43.30
CA ALA A 80 -33.27 5.73 43.55
C ALA A 80 -32.22 5.88 42.45
N ALA A 81 -32.07 4.87 41.59
CA ALA A 81 -31.08 4.83 40.53
C ALA A 81 -31.59 5.45 39.22
N VAL A 82 -32.90 5.63 39.06
CA VAL A 82 -33.51 6.14 37.83
C VAL A 82 -34.32 7.39 38.12
N ILE A 83 -34.07 8.45 37.35
CA ILE A 83 -34.81 9.72 37.39
C ILE A 83 -35.33 9.99 35.98
N PHE A 84 -36.60 10.37 35.85
CA PHE A 84 -37.16 10.81 34.57
C PHE A 84 -37.83 12.18 34.76
N GLU A 85 -37.18 13.22 34.24
CA GLU A 85 -37.62 14.61 34.35
C GLU A 85 -37.32 15.34 33.03
N ASP A 86 -38.22 16.21 32.58
CA ASP A 86 -38.06 17.03 31.36
C ASP A 86 -37.63 16.23 30.10
N ASN A 87 -38.25 15.05 29.88
CA ASN A 87 -37.94 14.09 28.81
C ASN A 87 -36.53 13.49 28.86
N THR A 88 -35.83 13.60 29.98
CA THR A 88 -34.50 13.03 30.18
C THR A 88 -34.55 11.88 31.17
N LEU A 89 -34.12 10.70 30.73
CA LEU A 89 -33.94 9.53 31.58
C LEU A 89 -32.51 9.50 32.11
N THR A 90 -32.33 9.76 33.40
CA THR A 90 -31.01 9.70 34.05
C THR A 90 -30.83 8.43 34.87
N ILE A 91 -29.76 7.69 34.59
CA ILE A 91 -29.29 6.54 35.37
C ILE A 91 -28.16 7.00 36.29
N LYS A 92 -28.33 6.81 37.60
CA LYS A 92 -27.48 7.34 38.68
C LYS A 92 -26.61 6.31 39.40
N ALA A 93 -26.77 5.03 39.11
CA ALA A 93 -26.01 3.95 39.75
C ALA A 93 -25.73 2.79 38.79
N GLY A 94 -24.67 2.03 39.08
CA GLY A 94 -24.35 0.81 38.35
C GLY A 94 -25.47 -0.23 38.44
N GLY A 95 -25.61 -1.04 37.39
CA GLY A 95 -26.69 -2.00 37.30
C GLY A 95 -27.06 -2.35 35.87
N THR A 96 -28.10 -3.18 35.71
CA THR A 96 -28.64 -3.56 34.41
C THR A 96 -30.02 -2.94 34.22
N TYR A 97 -30.20 -2.21 33.13
CA TYR A 97 -31.42 -1.46 32.80
C TYR A 97 -31.92 -1.93 31.44
N VAL A 98 -33.15 -2.48 31.40
CA VAL A 98 -33.80 -2.91 30.15
C VAL A 98 -34.73 -1.82 29.69
N ILE A 99 -34.49 -1.29 28.49
CA ILE A 99 -35.22 -0.15 27.93
C ILE A 99 -35.95 -0.57 26.65
N SER A 100 -37.22 -0.19 26.57
CA SER A 100 -38.12 -0.47 25.44
C SER A 100 -39.04 0.72 25.19
N GLY A 101 -39.69 0.76 24.02
CA GLY A 101 -40.67 1.80 23.67
C GLY A 101 -40.03 3.02 23.00
N ASN A 102 -40.68 4.18 23.05
CA ASN A 102 -40.25 5.36 22.30
C ASN A 102 -40.09 6.63 23.17
N LEU A 103 -39.11 7.47 22.86
CA LEU A 103 -38.90 8.80 23.45
C LEU A 103 -38.76 9.83 22.31
N ASP A 104 -39.79 10.67 22.12
CA ASP A 104 -39.97 11.48 20.90
C ASP A 104 -39.00 12.67 20.79
N ASN A 105 -38.62 13.26 21.92
CA ASN A 105 -37.65 14.33 22.00
C ASN A 105 -37.03 14.34 23.38
N GLY A 106 -35.97 13.56 23.57
CA GLY A 106 -35.34 13.36 24.86
C GLY A 106 -34.02 12.63 24.76
N GLN A 107 -33.43 12.36 25.92
CA GLN A 107 -32.09 11.81 26.04
C GLN A 107 -32.04 10.77 27.19
N ILE A 108 -31.18 9.77 27.03
CA ILE A 108 -30.71 8.96 28.15
C ILE A 108 -29.36 9.50 28.62
N ILE A 109 -29.26 9.85 29.91
CA ILE A 109 -28.02 10.24 30.57
C ILE A 109 -27.57 9.14 31.50
N ILE A 110 -26.32 8.70 31.37
CA ILE A 110 -25.66 7.82 32.34
C ILE A 110 -24.69 8.66 33.16
N ASP A 111 -25.03 8.87 34.43
CA ASP A 111 -24.26 9.66 35.40
C ASP A 111 -24.18 8.90 36.73
N SER A 112 -23.46 7.79 36.71
CA SER A 112 -23.33 6.83 37.81
C SER A 112 -22.43 7.38 38.91
N GLU A 113 -23.01 7.79 40.04
CA GLU A 113 -22.29 8.39 41.17
C GLU A 113 -21.36 7.39 41.87
N ASP A 114 -21.70 6.10 41.79
CA ASP A 114 -20.93 5.00 42.38
C ASP A 114 -19.78 4.51 41.49
N LYS A 115 -19.68 5.02 40.25
CA LYS A 115 -18.68 4.63 39.25
C LYS A 115 -18.54 3.11 39.09
N ASN A 116 -19.67 2.42 39.01
CA ASN A 116 -19.71 1.00 38.64
C ASN A 116 -20.14 0.88 37.16
N THR A 117 -19.99 -0.30 36.57
CA THR A 117 -20.50 -0.61 35.23
C THR A 117 -22.03 -0.43 35.15
N VAL A 118 -22.47 0.27 34.10
CA VAL A 118 -23.89 0.40 33.72
C VAL A 118 -24.13 -0.39 32.45
N ARG A 119 -25.03 -1.39 32.52
CA ARG A 119 -25.47 -2.16 31.36
C ARG A 119 -26.84 -1.68 30.90
N LEU A 120 -26.90 -1.16 29.68
CA LEU A 120 -28.12 -0.71 29.01
C LEU A 120 -28.55 -1.77 27.98
N VAL A 121 -29.62 -2.50 28.27
CA VAL A 121 -30.18 -3.49 27.34
C VAL A 121 -31.25 -2.80 26.51
N LEU A 122 -31.03 -2.71 25.20
CA LEU A 122 -31.96 -2.12 24.25
C LEU A 122 -32.88 -3.22 23.69
N ASP A 123 -34.15 -3.17 24.06
CA ASP A 123 -35.19 -4.16 23.75
C ASP A 123 -36.32 -3.51 22.94
N GLY A 124 -35.97 -3.07 21.72
CA GLY A 124 -36.90 -2.40 20.80
C GLY A 124 -37.19 -0.96 21.21
N VAL A 125 -36.13 -0.17 21.42
CA VAL A 125 -36.24 1.24 21.79
C VAL A 125 -36.03 2.19 20.61
N GLU A 126 -36.81 3.26 20.55
CA GLU A 126 -36.65 4.37 19.60
C GLU A 126 -36.46 5.68 20.38
N ILE A 127 -35.35 6.37 20.18
CA ILE A 127 -35.02 7.63 20.87
C ILE A 127 -34.63 8.66 19.83
N SER A 128 -35.35 9.77 19.81
CA SER A 128 -34.96 10.95 19.07
C SER A 128 -34.73 12.12 20.02
N SER A 129 -33.68 12.88 19.73
CA SER A 129 -33.37 14.16 20.37
C SER A 129 -33.29 15.23 19.29
N SER A 130 -33.76 16.44 19.59
CA SER A 130 -33.72 17.57 18.64
C SER A 130 -32.52 18.50 18.83
N ASP A 131 -31.83 18.42 19.97
CA ASP A 131 -30.85 19.42 20.40
C ASP A 131 -29.64 18.84 21.17
N THR A 132 -29.51 17.52 21.26
CA THR A 132 -28.39 16.84 21.93
C THR A 132 -28.31 15.36 21.52
N ALA A 133 -27.37 14.60 22.08
CA ALA A 133 -27.21 13.15 21.87
C ALA A 133 -28.42 12.35 22.32
N ALA A 134 -28.72 11.22 21.68
CA ALA A 134 -29.76 10.30 22.15
C ALA A 134 -29.34 9.57 23.43
N ILE A 135 -28.05 9.18 23.52
CA ILE A 135 -27.44 8.60 24.72
C ILE A 135 -26.16 9.36 25.04
N ASN A 136 -26.03 9.83 26.28
CA ASN A 136 -24.88 10.56 26.78
C ASN A 136 -24.36 9.96 28.09
N VAL A 137 -23.16 9.37 28.07
CA VAL A 137 -22.48 8.87 29.28
C VAL A 137 -21.58 9.96 29.83
N VAL A 138 -22.04 10.58 30.91
CA VAL A 138 -21.30 11.64 31.62
C VAL A 138 -20.29 11.02 32.60
N ASN A 139 -20.69 9.96 33.29
CA ASN A 139 -19.84 9.30 34.28
C ASN A 139 -20.29 7.84 34.50
N ALA A 140 -19.35 6.91 34.32
CA ALA A 140 -19.46 5.51 34.70
C ALA A 140 -18.02 4.97 34.82
N GLU A 141 -17.84 3.78 35.40
CA GLU A 141 -16.59 3.04 35.14
C GLU A 141 -16.55 2.57 33.68
N LYS A 142 -17.67 2.04 33.21
CA LYS A 142 -17.88 1.53 31.86
C LYS A 142 -19.38 1.51 31.56
N THR A 143 -19.75 1.72 30.31
CA THR A 143 -21.11 1.49 29.83
C THR A 143 -21.12 0.34 28.83
N VAL A 144 -22.05 -0.60 29.01
CA VAL A 144 -22.26 -1.72 28.08
C VAL A 144 -23.66 -1.60 27.48
N ILE A 145 -23.74 -1.34 26.18
CA ILE A 145 -24.98 -1.36 25.41
C ILE A 145 -25.19 -2.77 24.86
N SER A 146 -26.22 -3.47 25.34
CA SER A 146 -26.58 -4.81 24.90
C SER A 146 -27.79 -4.78 23.98
N LEU A 147 -27.63 -5.26 22.76
CA LEU A 147 -28.68 -5.32 21.74
C LEU A 147 -29.45 -6.64 21.88
N GLU A 148 -30.70 -6.57 22.32
CA GLU A 148 -31.53 -7.76 22.54
C GLU A 148 -31.85 -8.45 21.21
N GLU A 149 -31.71 -9.77 21.19
CA GLU A 149 -31.90 -10.58 19.97
C GLU A 149 -33.29 -10.37 19.36
N GLY A 150 -33.33 -10.14 18.05
CA GLY A 150 -34.57 -9.99 17.29
C GLY A 150 -35.30 -8.66 17.49
N THR A 151 -34.65 -7.70 18.15
CA THR A 151 -35.15 -6.32 18.29
C THR A 151 -34.45 -5.36 17.35
N GLU A 152 -35.10 -4.24 17.07
CA GLU A 152 -34.53 -3.11 16.34
C GLU A 152 -34.57 -1.88 17.24
N ASN A 153 -33.42 -1.25 17.40
CA ASN A 153 -33.24 -0.09 18.25
C ASN A 153 -32.78 1.09 17.40
N ILE A 154 -33.44 2.24 17.51
CA ILE A 154 -33.18 3.42 16.67
C ILE A 154 -32.82 4.59 17.57
N LEU A 155 -31.64 5.16 17.37
CA LEU A 155 -31.13 6.31 18.11
C LEU A 155 -30.82 7.44 17.13
N SER A 156 -31.37 8.62 17.37
CA SER A 156 -31.16 9.80 16.52
C SER A 156 -30.92 11.03 17.38
N ASP A 157 -29.86 11.77 17.11
CA ASP A 157 -29.61 13.07 17.73
C ASP A 157 -30.16 14.24 16.90
N GLY A 158 -29.98 15.46 17.42
CA GLY A 158 -30.36 16.68 16.73
C GLY A 158 -29.37 17.10 15.66
N GLU A 159 -29.80 17.85 14.66
CA GLU A 159 -28.90 18.44 13.64
C GLU A 159 -27.98 19.54 14.20
N GLN A 160 -28.31 20.07 15.38
CA GLN A 160 -27.59 21.13 16.07
C GLN A 160 -27.65 20.87 17.57
N TYR A 161 -26.52 21.00 18.27
CA TYR A 161 -26.50 20.82 19.72
C TYR A 161 -26.60 22.15 20.46
N VAL A 162 -27.32 22.14 21.57
CA VAL A 162 -27.46 23.31 22.45
C VAL A 162 -26.67 23.06 23.73
N TYR A 163 -25.52 23.72 23.85
CA TYR A 163 -24.68 23.66 25.05
C TYR A 163 -25.02 24.78 26.04
N GLU A 164 -24.76 24.53 27.33
CA GLU A 164 -24.88 25.57 28.37
C GLU A 164 -23.81 26.67 28.24
N ASP A 165 -22.63 26.32 27.72
CA ASP A 165 -21.48 27.22 27.49
C ASP A 165 -21.01 27.12 26.03
N SER A 166 -20.61 28.24 25.43
CA SER A 166 -20.11 28.29 24.06
C SER A 166 -18.76 27.63 23.87
N ASP A 167 -18.01 27.41 24.96
CA ASP A 167 -16.71 26.72 24.92
C ASP A 167 -16.84 25.19 25.05
N THR A 168 -18.07 24.66 25.15
CA THR A 168 -18.34 23.22 25.21
C THR A 168 -18.57 22.66 23.80
N ASP A 169 -17.89 21.57 23.50
CA ASP A 169 -17.96 20.82 22.24
C ASP A 169 -18.47 19.38 22.42
N GLU A 170 -18.89 19.02 23.63
CA GLU A 170 -19.35 17.68 24.00
C GLU A 170 -20.73 17.69 24.69
N PRO A 171 -21.59 16.67 24.45
CA PRO A 171 -21.39 15.52 23.57
C PRO A 171 -21.36 15.92 22.08
N ASN A 172 -20.70 15.14 21.23
CA ASN A 172 -20.62 15.40 19.77
C ASN A 172 -21.01 14.17 18.93
N ALA A 173 -21.80 13.25 19.49
CA ALA A 173 -22.22 12.04 18.80
C ALA A 173 -23.62 11.60 19.27
N ALA A 174 -24.35 10.89 18.41
CA ALA A 174 -25.67 10.37 18.77
C ALA A 174 -25.62 9.39 19.95
N ILE A 175 -24.55 8.61 20.04
CA ILE A 175 -24.14 7.91 21.26
C ILE A 175 -22.78 8.45 21.66
N PHE A 176 -22.71 9.18 22.77
CA PHE A 176 -21.48 9.76 23.26
C PHE A 176 -21.14 9.22 24.64
N SER A 177 -19.86 8.88 24.87
CA SER A 177 -19.38 8.42 26.17
C SER A 177 -18.08 9.09 26.61
N LYS A 178 -18.05 9.58 27.86
CA LYS A 178 -16.83 10.04 28.54
C LYS A 178 -16.02 8.93 29.22
N ALA A 179 -16.53 7.70 29.19
CA ALA A 179 -15.92 6.50 29.78
C ALA A 179 -15.88 5.38 28.72
N ASP A 180 -15.28 4.23 29.07
CA ASP A 180 -15.29 3.05 28.22
C ASP A 180 -16.71 2.66 27.79
N LEU A 181 -16.86 2.37 26.50
CA LEU A 181 -18.12 1.99 25.87
C LEU A 181 -17.97 0.64 25.17
N THR A 182 -18.86 -0.29 25.49
CA THR A 182 -18.95 -1.57 24.78
C THR A 182 -20.33 -1.75 24.17
N ILE A 183 -20.39 -2.25 22.95
CA ILE A 183 -21.63 -2.70 22.29
C ILE A 183 -21.55 -4.21 22.07
N ASN A 184 -22.60 -4.94 22.45
CA ASN A 184 -22.67 -6.38 22.30
C ASN A 184 -24.09 -6.88 22.02
N GLY A 185 -24.23 -8.18 21.81
CA GLY A 185 -25.51 -8.81 21.50
C GLY A 185 -25.70 -9.01 19.99
N THR A 186 -26.91 -9.39 19.59
CA THR A 186 -27.22 -9.74 18.20
C THR A 186 -28.43 -8.99 17.65
N GLY A 187 -29.03 -8.12 18.45
CA GLY A 187 -30.08 -7.21 18.00
C GLY A 187 -29.56 -6.17 17.00
N ARG A 188 -30.50 -5.48 16.36
CA ARG A 188 -30.20 -4.41 15.40
C ARG A 188 -30.14 -3.05 16.10
N LEU A 189 -29.16 -2.24 15.74
CA LEU A 189 -28.97 -0.86 16.18
C LEU A 189 -28.83 0.05 14.96
N VAL A 190 -29.69 1.06 14.86
CA VAL A 190 -29.60 2.11 13.85
C VAL A 190 -29.26 3.41 14.57
N VAL A 191 -28.13 4.02 14.22
CA VAL A 191 -27.64 5.29 14.78
C VAL A 191 -27.63 6.35 13.70
N ASN A 192 -28.33 7.45 13.94
CA ASN A 192 -28.31 8.64 13.08
C ASN A 192 -27.63 9.79 13.83
N GLY A 193 -26.36 10.01 13.55
CA GLY A 193 -25.56 11.15 13.99
C GLY A 193 -25.72 12.32 13.01
N ASN A 194 -26.77 13.11 13.21
CA ASN A 194 -27.12 14.25 12.37
C ASN A 194 -26.32 15.51 12.71
N TYR A 195 -25.66 15.55 13.87
CA TYR A 195 -24.83 16.70 14.27
C TYR A 195 -23.38 16.56 13.79
N ASN A 196 -22.76 15.43 14.10
CA ASN A 196 -21.33 15.17 13.87
C ASN A 196 -21.16 13.63 13.82
N ASN A 197 -20.58 13.00 14.85
CA ASN A 197 -20.26 11.57 14.85
C ASN A 197 -21.47 10.67 15.11
N GLY A 198 -21.39 9.41 14.68
CA GLY A 198 -22.36 8.38 15.03
C GLY A 198 -22.22 7.92 16.48
N ILE A 199 -21.13 7.21 16.76
CA ILE A 199 -20.82 6.65 18.09
C ILE A 199 -19.43 7.11 18.50
N THR A 200 -19.32 7.74 19.68
CA THR A 200 -18.05 8.23 20.21
C THR A 200 -17.81 7.74 21.63
N SER A 201 -16.61 7.23 21.90
CA SER A 201 -16.05 7.05 23.23
C SER A 201 -14.80 7.92 23.38
N LYS A 202 -14.73 8.70 24.46
CA LYS A 202 -13.51 9.42 24.84
C LYS A 202 -12.45 8.50 25.43
N ASP A 203 -12.75 7.23 25.71
CA ASP A 203 -11.76 6.24 26.12
C ASP A 203 -11.82 5.03 25.17
N GLU A 204 -12.03 3.81 25.65
CA GLU A 204 -12.13 2.63 24.81
C GLU A 204 -13.52 2.51 24.15
N LEU A 205 -13.57 2.11 22.87
CA LEU A 205 -14.78 1.69 22.17
C LEU A 205 -14.62 0.23 21.72
N LYS A 206 -15.46 -0.66 22.26
CA LYS A 206 -15.46 -2.09 21.93
C LYS A 206 -16.76 -2.53 21.30
N ILE A 207 -16.70 -3.37 20.29
CA ILE A 207 -17.85 -4.04 19.69
C ILE A 207 -17.59 -5.55 19.67
N THR A 208 -18.43 -6.33 20.34
CA THR A 208 -18.30 -7.80 20.37
C THR A 208 -19.40 -8.52 19.59
N GLY A 209 -20.36 -7.77 19.04
CA GLY A 209 -21.43 -8.27 18.17
C GLY A 209 -22.52 -7.22 17.94
N GLY A 210 -23.41 -7.50 16.98
CA GLY A 210 -24.58 -6.69 16.66
C GLY A 210 -24.81 -6.56 15.15
N ASP A 211 -26.01 -6.14 14.75
CA ASP A 211 -26.29 -5.61 13.41
C ASP A 211 -26.39 -4.09 13.54
N ILE A 212 -25.31 -3.37 13.25
CA ILE A 212 -25.15 -1.95 13.55
C ILE A 212 -25.12 -1.17 12.23
N GLN A 213 -26.07 -0.26 12.06
CA GLN A 213 -26.11 0.70 10.96
C GLN A 213 -25.88 2.11 11.50
N ILE A 214 -24.96 2.85 10.89
CA ILE A 214 -24.59 4.21 11.29
C ILE A 214 -24.70 5.13 10.07
N ASN A 215 -25.42 6.23 10.22
CA ASN A 215 -25.35 7.39 9.33
C ASN A 215 -24.81 8.56 10.16
N ALA A 216 -23.66 9.11 9.80
CA ALA A 216 -23.01 10.20 10.50
C ALA A 216 -22.70 11.36 9.54
N VAL A 217 -22.78 12.60 10.04
CA VAL A 217 -22.33 13.79 9.31
C VAL A 217 -20.81 13.88 9.28
N ASP A 218 -20.15 13.42 10.33
CA ASP A 218 -18.69 13.36 10.46
C ASP A 218 -18.28 11.88 10.56
N ASP A 219 -17.58 11.45 11.61
CA ASP A 219 -17.08 10.08 11.74
C ASP A 219 -18.17 9.07 12.15
N GLY A 220 -18.10 7.84 11.62
CA GLY A 220 -19.03 6.77 11.97
C GLY A 220 -18.82 6.24 13.40
N LEU A 221 -17.68 5.56 13.61
CA LEU A 221 -17.21 5.07 14.90
C LEU A 221 -15.94 5.84 15.30
N MET A 222 -15.94 6.46 16.49
CA MET A 222 -14.75 7.11 17.02
C MET A 222 -14.46 6.65 18.45
N GLY A 223 -13.31 6.01 18.66
CA GLY A 223 -12.80 5.66 19.98
C GLY A 223 -11.49 6.37 20.19
N ARG A 224 -11.40 7.30 21.15
CA ARG A 224 -10.19 8.10 21.35
C ARG A 224 -8.99 7.20 21.62
N ASP A 225 -9.10 6.32 22.61
CA ASP A 225 -7.98 5.52 23.08
C ASP A 225 -7.81 4.21 22.30
N ILE A 226 -8.91 3.59 21.89
CA ILE A 226 -8.93 2.41 21.02
C ILE A 226 -10.31 2.24 20.38
N VAL A 227 -10.34 1.72 19.15
CA VAL A 227 -11.51 1.04 18.59
C VAL A 227 -11.19 -0.43 18.41
N ALA A 228 -11.94 -1.32 19.05
CA ALA A 228 -11.76 -2.76 18.95
C ALA A 228 -13.06 -3.45 18.53
N VAL A 229 -13.03 -4.23 17.45
CA VAL A 229 -14.17 -4.98 16.95
C VAL A 229 -13.83 -6.46 16.88
N LYS A 230 -14.53 -7.26 17.65
CA LYS A 230 -14.37 -8.72 17.68
C LYS A 230 -15.19 -9.43 16.62
N ASP A 231 -16.45 -8.99 16.45
CA ASP A 231 -17.42 -9.54 15.50
C ASP A 231 -18.63 -8.58 15.36
N GLY A 232 -19.48 -8.81 14.37
CA GLY A 232 -20.69 -8.04 14.09
C GLY A 232 -20.91 -7.77 12.59
N THR A 233 -22.10 -7.32 12.22
CA THR A 233 -22.39 -6.75 10.90
C THR A 233 -22.52 -5.25 11.05
N ILE A 234 -21.62 -4.47 10.44
CA ILE A 234 -21.47 -3.04 10.68
C ILE A 234 -21.52 -2.31 9.33
N ALA A 235 -22.55 -1.49 9.14
CA ALA A 235 -22.71 -0.65 7.97
C ALA A 235 -22.58 0.83 8.37
N ILE A 236 -21.66 1.56 7.74
CA ILE A 236 -21.34 2.95 8.06
C ILE A 236 -21.45 3.79 6.80
N LYS A 237 -22.18 4.90 6.91
CA LYS A 237 -22.14 6.01 5.97
C LYS A 237 -21.72 7.27 6.73
N SER A 238 -20.61 7.88 6.35
CA SER A 238 -20.01 9.02 7.07
C SER A 238 -19.59 10.15 6.12
N GLY A 239 -19.72 11.39 6.58
CA GLY A 239 -19.12 12.55 5.89
C GLY A 239 -17.66 12.80 6.31
N GLY A 240 -17.23 12.20 7.43
CA GLY A 240 -15.82 12.06 7.82
C GLY A 240 -15.35 10.63 7.63
N ASP A 241 -14.55 10.13 8.57
CA ASP A 241 -13.96 8.79 8.49
C ASP A 241 -15.00 7.71 8.87
N GLY A 242 -14.86 6.51 8.30
CA GLY A 242 -15.73 5.38 8.69
C GLY A 242 -15.48 4.96 10.14
N ILE A 243 -14.24 4.59 10.44
CA ILE A 243 -13.77 4.19 11.78
C ILE A 243 -12.50 4.97 12.12
N LYS A 244 -12.46 5.59 13.30
CA LYS A 244 -11.36 6.49 13.70
C LYS A 244 -10.90 6.28 15.14
N SER A 245 -9.60 6.42 15.35
CA SER A 245 -9.01 6.68 16.67
C SER A 245 -8.38 8.07 16.72
N SER A 246 -8.24 8.67 17.92
CA SER A 246 -7.90 10.10 18.02
C SER A 246 -7.04 10.53 19.22
N ASN A 247 -6.50 9.60 20.03
CA ASN A 247 -5.54 9.93 21.10
C ASN A 247 -4.11 10.20 20.58
N ASP A 248 -3.82 11.44 20.21
CA ASP A 248 -2.50 11.91 19.77
C ASP A 248 -1.54 12.30 20.92
N GLU A 249 -1.99 12.19 22.17
CA GLU A 249 -1.25 12.59 23.38
C GLU A 249 -0.49 11.42 24.04
N ASP A 250 -0.99 10.19 23.90
CA ASP A 250 -0.42 8.97 24.48
C ASP A 250 -0.11 7.95 23.39
N THR A 251 1.18 7.78 23.08
CA THR A 251 1.67 6.90 22.02
C THR A 251 1.38 5.40 22.24
N THR A 252 0.86 5.01 23.41
CA THR A 252 0.41 3.63 23.67
C THR A 252 -1.07 3.41 23.32
N LYS A 253 -1.77 4.48 22.95
CA LYS A 253 -3.19 4.53 22.61
C LYS A 253 -3.37 4.96 21.16
N GLY A 254 -4.63 5.10 20.73
CA GLY A 254 -4.97 5.46 19.37
C GLY A 254 -4.91 4.28 18.40
N ASN A 255 -4.83 3.04 18.90
CA ASN A 255 -4.82 1.86 18.04
C ASN A 255 -6.23 1.50 17.56
N ILE A 256 -6.31 0.79 16.45
CA ILE A 256 -7.54 0.10 16.01
C ILE A 256 -7.25 -1.39 15.87
N ALA A 257 -8.17 -2.24 16.33
CA ALA A 257 -8.05 -3.69 16.24
C ALA A 257 -9.35 -4.32 15.72
N LEU A 258 -9.28 -5.01 14.57
CA LEU A 258 -10.41 -5.63 13.90
C LEU A 258 -10.15 -7.15 13.78
N GLU A 259 -10.86 -7.94 14.56
CA GLU A 259 -10.63 -9.39 14.67
C GLU A 259 -11.60 -10.24 13.86
N GLY A 260 -12.71 -9.65 13.41
CA GLY A 260 -13.76 -10.31 12.66
C GLY A 260 -14.94 -9.37 12.39
N GLY A 261 -16.01 -9.91 11.83
CA GLY A 261 -17.20 -9.18 11.43
C GLY A 261 -17.29 -8.91 9.93
N GLU A 262 -18.40 -8.30 9.51
CA GLU A 262 -18.70 -7.85 8.16
C GLU A 262 -18.89 -6.33 8.18
N PHE A 263 -18.13 -5.61 7.37
CA PHE A 263 -18.08 -4.15 7.33
C PHE A 263 -18.45 -3.66 5.93
N SER A 264 -19.40 -2.73 5.86
CA SER A 264 -19.72 -1.95 4.67
C SER A 264 -19.54 -0.49 5.00
N ILE A 265 -18.47 0.14 4.50
CA ILE A 265 -18.08 1.51 4.84
C ILE A 265 -18.15 2.38 3.58
N ASP A 266 -18.93 3.46 3.62
CA ASP A 266 -19.05 4.50 2.59
C ASP A 266 -18.74 5.85 3.25
N SER A 267 -17.48 6.28 3.17
CA SER A 267 -16.95 7.48 3.82
C SER A 267 -16.55 8.55 2.79
N GLU A 268 -16.84 9.82 3.09
CA GLU A 268 -16.27 10.93 2.33
C GLU A 268 -14.78 11.17 2.70
N GLY A 269 -14.36 10.82 3.92
CA GLY A 269 -12.95 10.74 4.36
C GLY A 269 -12.35 9.35 4.21
N ASP A 270 -11.47 8.97 5.14
CA ASP A 270 -10.83 7.64 5.15
C ASP A 270 -11.83 6.55 5.55
N GLY A 271 -11.69 5.36 4.97
CA GLY A 271 -12.50 4.21 5.40
C GLY A 271 -12.22 3.83 6.85
N ILE A 272 -10.93 3.65 7.16
CA ILE A 272 -10.43 3.37 8.51
C ILE A 272 -9.19 4.23 8.75
N GLN A 273 -9.21 5.06 9.81
CA GLN A 273 -8.12 5.95 10.20
C GLN A 273 -7.62 5.63 11.61
N SER A 274 -6.42 5.06 11.70
CA SER A 274 -5.72 4.89 12.97
C SER A 274 -4.60 5.91 13.10
N ILE A 275 -4.64 6.74 14.15
CA ILE A 275 -3.51 7.65 14.46
C ILE A 275 -2.33 6.96 15.17
N ALA A 276 -2.45 5.67 15.44
CA ALA A 276 -1.37 4.78 15.85
C ALA A 276 -1.41 3.51 14.99
N SER A 277 -1.27 2.31 15.56
CA SER A 277 -1.24 1.08 14.78
C SER A 277 -2.63 0.52 14.50
N LEU A 278 -2.78 -0.08 13.32
CA LEU A 278 -3.98 -0.82 12.92
C LEU A 278 -3.67 -2.31 12.80
N TYR A 279 -4.47 -3.13 13.48
CA TYR A 279 -4.35 -4.59 13.46
C TYR A 279 -5.62 -5.22 12.90
N ILE A 280 -5.49 -6.03 11.86
CA ILE A 280 -6.60 -6.79 11.28
C ILE A 280 -6.24 -8.28 11.27
N THR A 281 -7.08 -9.13 11.87
CA THR A 281 -6.82 -10.59 11.88
C THR A 281 -7.79 -11.38 11.04
N ASN A 282 -9.02 -10.90 10.87
CA ASN A 282 -10.03 -11.50 10.02
C ASN A 282 -11.19 -10.52 9.80
N GLY A 283 -12.14 -10.88 8.94
CA GLY A 283 -13.35 -10.10 8.67
C GLY A 283 -13.65 -10.02 7.17
N THR A 284 -14.73 -9.36 6.82
CA THR A 284 -15.06 -8.99 5.44
C THR A 284 -15.27 -7.49 5.38
N TYR A 285 -14.57 -6.81 4.48
CA TYR A 285 -14.53 -5.36 4.39
C TYR A 285 -14.86 -4.93 2.96
N THR A 286 -15.96 -4.22 2.80
CA THR A 286 -16.27 -3.46 1.58
C THR A 286 -16.15 -1.97 1.92
N ILE A 287 -15.15 -1.30 1.36
CA ILE A 287 -14.80 0.08 1.70
C ILE A 287 -14.84 0.94 0.43
N ALA A 288 -15.66 1.98 0.45
CA ALA A 288 -15.62 3.07 -0.50
C ALA A 288 -15.21 4.35 0.24
N ALA A 289 -14.06 4.93 -0.11
CA ALA A 289 -13.50 6.12 0.54
C ALA A 289 -13.29 7.26 -0.47
N GLY A 290 -13.60 8.50 -0.10
CA GLY A 290 -13.43 9.67 -0.98
C GLY A 290 -14.27 9.67 -2.26
N GLY A 291 -15.30 8.82 -2.34
CA GLY A 291 -16.07 8.60 -3.56
C GLY A 291 -15.48 7.56 -4.53
N GLY A 292 -14.42 6.86 -4.11
CA GLY A 292 -13.79 5.78 -4.86
C GLY A 292 -12.83 6.24 -5.95
N SER A 293 -12.22 5.25 -6.58
CA SER A 293 -11.17 5.44 -7.56
C SER A 293 -11.70 6.09 -8.85
N PRO A 294 -10.97 7.06 -9.43
CA PRO A 294 -11.41 7.79 -10.61
C PRO A 294 -11.44 6.90 -11.86
N GLU A 295 -12.19 7.28 -12.89
CA GLU A 295 -12.20 6.55 -14.17
C GLU A 295 -10.81 6.50 -14.82
N THR A 296 -10.01 7.56 -14.63
CA THR A 296 -8.64 7.67 -15.10
C THR A 296 -7.78 8.22 -13.98
N ILE A 297 -6.66 7.56 -13.70
CA ILE A 297 -5.65 8.05 -12.77
C ILE A 297 -4.80 9.09 -13.50
N ALA A 298 -4.60 10.24 -12.87
CA ALA A 298 -3.73 11.26 -13.41
C ALA A 298 -2.29 10.86 -13.09
N THR A 299 -1.56 10.32 -14.08
CA THR A 299 -0.13 10.11 -13.92
C THR A 299 0.56 11.46 -13.79
N SER A 300 1.33 11.65 -12.72
CA SER A 300 2.12 12.88 -12.54
C SER A 300 3.32 12.96 -13.51
N GLY A 301 3.40 12.04 -14.48
CA GLY A 301 4.38 12.01 -15.56
C GLY A 301 4.09 12.99 -16.68
N GLY A 302 4.76 14.16 -16.65
CA GLY A 302 5.04 14.93 -17.86
C GLY A 302 4.47 16.34 -17.92
N MET A 303 4.80 17.22 -16.98
CA MET A 303 4.94 18.65 -17.30
C MET A 303 6.12 19.26 -16.56
N MET A 304 7.10 19.76 -17.34
CA MET A 304 7.82 20.96 -16.92
C MET A 304 6.75 21.96 -16.46
N ARG A 305 6.75 22.26 -15.16
CA ARG A 305 5.92 23.30 -14.56
C ARG A 305 6.04 24.57 -15.41
N SER A 306 5.03 24.82 -16.25
CA SER A 306 4.89 26.09 -16.95
C SER A 306 4.91 27.21 -15.90
N PRO A 307 5.53 28.37 -16.16
CA PRO A 307 5.48 29.48 -15.21
C PRO A 307 4.04 29.98 -15.09
N GLN A 308 3.35 29.48 -14.07
CA GLN A 308 2.40 30.20 -13.22
C GLN A 308 1.49 31.19 -13.98
N GLU A 309 0.33 30.74 -14.45
CA GLU A 309 -0.85 31.58 -14.36
C GLU A 309 -1.32 31.55 -12.90
N GLU A 310 -1.48 32.74 -12.32
CA GLU A 310 -1.89 32.95 -10.92
C GLU A 310 -3.24 32.27 -10.65
N ALA A 311 -3.20 31.03 -10.17
CA ALA A 311 -4.29 30.46 -9.38
C ALA A 311 -4.27 31.19 -8.03
N GLU A 312 -5.41 31.78 -7.68
CA GLU A 312 -5.60 32.41 -6.39
C GLU A 312 -5.22 31.44 -5.28
N THR A 313 -4.37 31.90 -4.37
CA THR A 313 -4.07 31.25 -3.09
C THR A 313 -5.37 31.14 -2.31
N THR A 314 -6.09 30.05 -2.53
CA THR A 314 -6.94 29.49 -1.49
C THR A 314 -5.99 28.94 -0.45
N GLU A 315 -6.18 29.34 0.81
CA GLU A 315 -5.51 28.69 1.92
C GLU A 315 -5.82 27.20 1.78
N GLU A 316 -4.83 26.36 1.49
CA GLU A 316 -4.98 24.93 1.60
C GLU A 316 -5.25 24.65 3.08
N THR A 317 -6.54 24.55 3.41
CA THR A 317 -6.98 23.65 4.46
C THR A 317 -6.33 22.31 4.15
N ALA A 318 -5.63 21.71 5.11
CA ALA A 318 -5.16 20.34 4.98
C ALA A 318 -6.29 19.53 4.34
N SER A 319 -6.06 18.98 3.15
CA SER A 319 -7.03 18.08 2.57
C SER A 319 -7.12 16.90 3.52
N ASP A 320 -8.31 16.60 4.02
CA ASP A 320 -8.53 15.35 4.74
C ASP A 320 -8.15 14.20 3.79
N SER A 321 -7.49 13.15 4.32
CA SER A 321 -7.14 11.98 3.51
C SER A 321 -8.41 11.22 3.10
N THR A 322 -8.32 10.50 1.97
CA THR A 322 -9.44 9.71 1.42
C THR A 322 -9.03 8.28 1.10
N LYS A 323 -8.19 7.74 1.98
CA LYS A 323 -7.56 6.43 1.87
C LYS A 323 -8.53 5.34 2.32
N GLY A 324 -8.39 4.15 1.75
CA GLY A 324 -9.22 3.01 2.15
C GLY A 324 -8.95 2.64 3.61
N ILE A 325 -7.69 2.33 3.92
CA ILE A 325 -7.23 1.94 5.25
C ILE A 325 -5.92 2.67 5.54
N LYS A 326 -5.85 3.41 6.65
CA LYS A 326 -4.69 4.20 7.04
C LYS A 326 -4.28 3.97 8.50
N ALA A 327 -2.96 3.90 8.71
CA ALA A 327 -2.33 3.91 10.04
C ALA A 327 -1.15 4.90 10.08
N ALA A 328 -1.04 5.69 11.16
CA ALA A 328 0.09 6.60 11.33
C ALA A 328 1.38 5.91 11.83
N THR A 329 1.29 4.63 12.20
CA THR A 329 2.47 3.82 12.55
C THR A 329 2.50 2.56 11.70
N ASN A 330 2.02 1.43 12.21
CA ASN A 330 2.08 0.15 11.54
C ASN A 330 0.68 -0.36 11.20
N LEU A 331 0.53 -0.84 9.98
CA LEU A 331 -0.65 -1.54 9.51
C LEU A 331 -0.30 -3.01 9.34
N THR A 332 -1.01 -3.88 10.06
CA THR A 332 -0.72 -5.32 10.03
C THR A 332 -1.98 -6.14 9.81
N VAL A 333 -1.95 -7.01 8.79
CA VAL A 333 -3.06 -7.89 8.41
C VAL A 333 -2.63 -9.36 8.37
N SER A 334 -3.39 -10.23 9.03
CA SER A 334 -3.19 -11.69 8.95
C SER A 334 -4.25 -12.47 8.20
N GLY A 335 -5.39 -11.86 7.91
CA GLY A 335 -6.46 -12.48 7.14
C GLY A 335 -7.68 -11.58 6.98
N GLY A 336 -8.67 -12.09 6.26
CA GLY A 336 -9.91 -11.39 5.93
C GLY A 336 -10.16 -11.36 4.42
N THR A 337 -11.24 -10.70 4.03
CA THR A 337 -11.58 -10.41 2.63
C THR A 337 -11.81 -8.90 2.48
N PHE A 338 -11.18 -8.28 1.49
CA PHE A 338 -11.16 -6.85 1.30
C PHE A 338 -11.55 -6.50 -0.14
N ASP A 339 -12.56 -5.65 -0.28
CA ASP A 339 -12.98 -5.01 -1.52
C ASP A 339 -12.89 -3.50 -1.27
N ILE A 340 -11.84 -2.87 -1.78
CA ILE A 340 -11.49 -1.48 -1.47
C ILE A 340 -11.52 -0.66 -2.75
N ASP A 341 -12.31 0.42 -2.72
CA ASP A 341 -12.40 1.44 -3.77
C ASP A 341 -12.16 2.82 -3.14
N SER A 342 -10.96 3.38 -3.33
CA SER A 342 -10.53 4.64 -2.68
C SER A 342 -10.11 5.70 -3.70
N LEU A 343 -10.25 6.98 -3.34
CA LEU A 343 -9.78 8.08 -4.19
C LEU A 343 -8.27 8.29 -4.06
N ASP A 344 -7.75 8.14 -2.86
CA ASP A 344 -6.32 8.13 -2.49
C ASP A 344 -5.91 6.66 -2.21
N ASP A 345 -4.75 6.40 -1.63
CA ASP A 345 -4.21 5.05 -1.40
C ASP A 345 -5.23 4.08 -0.79
N ALA A 346 -5.27 2.84 -1.28
CA ALA A 346 -6.17 1.85 -0.71
C ALA A 346 -5.68 1.36 0.66
N ILE A 347 -4.38 1.10 0.79
CA ILE A 347 -3.73 0.65 2.02
C ILE A 347 -2.51 1.53 2.26
N HIS A 348 -2.50 2.28 3.35
CA HIS A 348 -1.44 3.24 3.66
C HIS A 348 -0.95 3.11 5.10
N SER A 349 0.36 3.16 5.29
CA SER A 349 0.96 3.31 6.62
C SER A 349 2.08 4.33 6.59
N ASP A 350 2.08 5.26 7.55
CA ASP A 350 3.19 6.19 7.74
C ASP A 350 4.47 5.51 8.29
N GLY A 351 4.38 4.21 8.58
CA GLY A 351 5.47 3.31 8.97
C GLY A 351 5.46 2.03 8.12
N ASP A 352 5.22 0.88 8.74
CA ASP A 352 5.29 -0.42 8.06
C ASP A 352 3.91 -0.95 7.65
N VAL A 353 3.82 -1.56 6.47
CA VAL A 353 2.71 -2.42 6.06
C VAL A 353 3.16 -3.88 6.10
N THR A 354 2.43 -4.73 6.83
CA THR A 354 2.66 -6.17 6.86
C THR A 354 1.38 -6.94 6.52
N ILE A 355 1.40 -7.70 5.43
CA ILE A 355 0.28 -8.56 5.00
C ILE A 355 0.75 -10.00 5.00
N SER A 356 0.19 -10.84 5.86
CA SER A 356 0.52 -12.28 5.93
C SER A 356 -0.55 -13.19 5.34
N GLY A 357 -1.71 -12.64 4.97
CA GLY A 357 -2.82 -13.37 4.39
C GLY A 357 -3.99 -12.46 4.02
N GLY A 358 -5.08 -13.09 3.57
CA GLY A 358 -6.30 -12.41 3.13
C GLY A 358 -6.51 -12.47 1.62
N GLU A 359 -7.73 -12.16 1.21
CA GLU A 359 -8.13 -12.01 -0.19
C GLU A 359 -8.44 -10.52 -0.44
N TRP A 360 -7.75 -9.91 -1.39
CA TRP A 360 -7.81 -8.47 -1.65
C TRP A 360 -8.17 -8.19 -3.09
N THR A 361 -9.17 -7.33 -3.28
CA THR A 361 -9.49 -6.69 -4.55
C THR A 361 -9.43 -5.18 -4.31
N VAL A 362 -8.50 -4.52 -4.99
CA VAL A 362 -8.17 -3.11 -4.76
C VAL A 362 -8.30 -2.32 -6.04
N ALA A 363 -9.00 -1.19 -5.95
CA ALA A 363 -8.99 -0.12 -6.93
C ALA A 363 -8.80 1.21 -6.21
N THR A 364 -7.88 2.03 -6.68
CA THR A 364 -7.49 3.29 -6.01
C THR A 364 -7.25 4.38 -7.06
N GLY A 365 -7.27 5.63 -6.64
CA GLY A 365 -6.82 6.77 -7.46
C GLY A 365 -5.37 7.15 -7.29
N ASP A 366 -4.69 6.61 -6.28
CA ASP A 366 -3.25 6.72 -6.05
C ASP A 366 -2.68 5.30 -5.84
N ASP A 367 -2.02 4.98 -4.73
CA ASP A 367 -1.29 3.72 -4.63
C ASP A 367 -2.12 2.56 -4.09
N GLY A 368 -1.83 1.36 -4.61
CA GLY A 368 -2.49 0.14 -4.15
C GLY A 368 -2.13 -0.15 -2.69
N ILE A 369 -0.83 -0.26 -2.44
CA ILE A 369 -0.25 -0.44 -1.10
C ILE A 369 0.92 0.52 -0.98
N HIS A 370 0.87 1.42 0.00
CA HIS A 370 1.91 2.39 0.31
C HIS A 370 2.38 2.22 1.75
N ALA A 371 3.68 2.07 1.95
CA ALA A 371 4.31 2.11 3.27
C ALA A 371 5.51 3.05 3.24
N ASN A 372 5.57 4.04 4.15
CA ASN A 372 6.72 4.94 4.19
C ASN A 372 8.04 4.20 4.46
N ASN A 373 8.01 3.05 5.16
CA ASN A 373 9.23 2.32 5.54
C ASN A 373 9.34 0.95 4.87
N VAL A 374 8.54 -0.02 5.30
CA VAL A 374 8.65 -1.41 4.84
C VAL A 374 7.28 -1.93 4.44
N ALA A 375 7.19 -2.47 3.22
CA ALA A 375 6.11 -3.36 2.84
C ALA A 375 6.57 -4.82 2.87
N LEU A 376 6.05 -5.59 3.84
CA LEU A 376 6.27 -7.03 3.95
C LEU A 376 5.02 -7.80 3.53
N ILE A 377 5.11 -8.50 2.41
CA ILE A 377 4.08 -9.41 1.92
C ILE A 377 4.51 -10.84 2.23
N ALA A 378 4.01 -11.38 3.34
CA ALA A 378 4.30 -12.73 3.78
C ALA A 378 3.35 -13.79 3.19
N GLY A 379 2.24 -13.36 2.58
CA GLY A 379 1.25 -14.24 1.94
C GLY A 379 -0.04 -13.49 1.60
N GLY A 380 -1.04 -14.23 1.11
CA GLY A 380 -2.34 -13.70 0.69
C GLY A 380 -2.54 -13.78 -0.83
N ASN A 381 -3.75 -13.45 -1.27
CA ASN A 381 -4.10 -13.27 -2.68
C ASN A 381 -4.49 -11.80 -2.88
N ILE A 382 -3.63 -11.04 -3.55
CA ILE A 382 -3.71 -9.59 -3.68
C ILE A 382 -3.88 -9.22 -5.14
N GLU A 383 -5.04 -8.67 -5.49
CA GLU A 383 -5.31 -8.10 -6.80
C GLU A 383 -5.43 -6.57 -6.66
N VAL A 384 -4.41 -5.85 -7.15
CA VAL A 384 -4.49 -4.40 -7.38
C VAL A 384 -4.91 -4.22 -8.83
N ALA A 385 -6.21 -4.04 -9.04
CA ALA A 385 -6.80 -3.99 -10.38
C ALA A 385 -6.56 -2.63 -11.07
N LYS A 386 -6.31 -1.58 -10.30
CA LYS A 386 -6.08 -0.22 -10.79
C LYS A 386 -5.41 0.64 -9.71
N SER A 387 -4.26 1.23 -10.02
CA SER A 387 -3.55 2.18 -9.17
C SER A 387 -2.59 3.08 -9.96
N ASN A 388 -2.06 4.11 -9.31
CA ASN A 388 -0.93 4.88 -9.78
C ASN A 388 0.31 4.00 -9.73
N GLU A 389 0.78 3.68 -8.52
CA GLU A 389 1.72 2.59 -8.27
C GLU A 389 1.00 1.43 -7.57
N ALA A 390 1.33 0.17 -7.87
CA ALA A 390 0.60 -0.95 -7.25
C ALA A 390 1.17 -1.35 -5.89
N LEU A 391 2.46 -1.17 -5.67
CA LEU A 391 3.14 -1.40 -4.39
C LEU A 391 4.34 -0.47 -4.25
N GLU A 392 4.30 0.44 -3.28
CA GLU A 392 5.35 1.40 -2.97
C GLU A 392 5.83 1.25 -1.52
N ALA A 393 7.15 1.23 -1.31
CA ALA A 393 7.78 1.48 -0.01
C ALA A 393 9.27 1.80 -0.13
N ASP A 394 9.88 2.32 0.94
CA ASP A 394 11.35 2.46 1.02
C ASP A 394 12.08 1.11 0.88
N ASN A 395 11.46 0.03 1.38
CA ASN A 395 11.93 -1.34 1.20
C ASN A 395 10.74 -2.29 1.04
N ILE A 396 10.86 -3.23 0.09
CA ILE A 396 9.80 -4.18 -0.20
C ILE A 396 10.33 -5.60 -0.08
N THR A 397 9.62 -6.44 0.67
CA THR A 397 9.91 -7.88 0.76
C THR A 397 8.66 -8.70 0.47
N VAL A 398 8.74 -9.58 -0.53
CA VAL A 398 7.71 -10.59 -0.83
C VAL A 398 8.25 -11.96 -0.45
N GLU A 399 7.74 -12.54 0.64
CA GLU A 399 8.10 -13.89 1.07
C GLU A 399 7.29 -14.97 0.35
N ASP A 400 6.00 -14.73 0.16
CA ASP A 400 5.05 -15.64 -0.52
C ASP A 400 3.76 -14.88 -0.88
N GLY A 401 2.81 -15.57 -1.53
CA GLY A 401 1.50 -15.02 -1.90
C GLY A 401 1.25 -15.06 -3.41
N THR A 402 0.07 -14.59 -3.82
CA THR A 402 -0.27 -14.35 -5.21
C THR A 402 -0.57 -12.86 -5.36
N LEU A 403 0.25 -12.13 -6.09
CA LEU A 403 0.12 -10.70 -6.33
C LEU A 403 -0.13 -10.49 -7.82
N VAL A 404 -1.25 -9.85 -8.15
CA VAL A 404 -1.59 -9.42 -9.51
C VAL A 404 -1.75 -7.89 -9.47
N LEU A 405 -0.79 -7.19 -10.05
CA LEU A 405 -0.57 -5.76 -9.84
C LEU A 405 -0.71 -5.01 -11.16
N THR A 406 -1.63 -4.05 -11.22
CA THR A 406 -1.86 -3.19 -12.39
C THR A 406 -1.70 -1.73 -12.02
N ALA A 407 -0.73 -1.06 -12.66
CA ALA A 407 -0.33 0.30 -12.35
C ALA A 407 -0.33 1.20 -13.60
N THR A 408 -0.69 2.48 -13.43
CA THR A 408 -0.56 3.50 -14.49
C THR A 408 0.81 4.16 -14.53
N ASP A 409 1.55 4.08 -13.44
CA ASP A 409 2.97 4.36 -13.36
C ASP A 409 3.68 3.04 -13.03
N ASP A 410 4.44 2.97 -11.94
CA ASP A 410 5.29 1.83 -11.63
C ASP A 410 4.53 0.67 -11.01
N GLY A 411 4.89 -0.55 -11.42
CA GLY A 411 4.28 -1.75 -10.90
C GLY A 411 4.65 -2.00 -9.44
N ILE A 412 5.95 -2.01 -9.16
CA ILE A 412 6.52 -2.06 -7.82
C ILE A 412 7.60 -0.99 -7.77
N ASN A 413 7.50 -0.06 -6.81
CA ASN A 413 8.43 1.04 -6.64
C ASN A 413 9.13 0.95 -5.27
N VAL A 414 10.44 0.78 -5.30
CA VAL A 414 11.30 0.96 -4.11
C VAL A 414 11.92 2.34 -4.17
N SER A 415 11.24 3.32 -3.59
CA SER A 415 11.60 4.75 -3.66
C SER A 415 12.85 5.09 -2.85
N GLY A 416 13.20 4.24 -1.87
CA GLY A 416 14.49 4.23 -1.21
C GLY A 416 14.73 5.33 -0.18
N GLY A 417 13.68 5.85 0.43
CA GLY A 417 13.76 6.78 1.55
C GLY A 417 14.22 8.15 1.12
N SER A 418 13.28 9.10 1.04
CA SER A 418 13.67 10.51 1.15
C SER A 418 14.03 10.79 2.61
N GLU A 419 15.23 10.42 3.05
CA GLU A 419 15.75 11.00 4.27
C GLU A 419 15.89 12.51 4.04
N MET A 420 14.94 13.24 4.63
CA MET A 420 15.05 14.66 4.90
C MET A 420 16.47 14.94 5.37
N MET A 421 17.23 15.58 4.49
CA MET A 421 18.55 16.14 4.78
C MET A 421 18.55 16.70 6.22
N PRO A 422 19.44 16.23 7.12
CA PRO A 422 19.52 16.77 8.47
C PRO A 422 19.98 18.23 8.38
N GLY A 423 19.02 19.14 8.30
CA GLY A 423 19.23 20.55 7.97
C GLY A 423 18.01 21.33 7.47
N GLY A 424 16.86 20.70 7.24
CA GLY A 424 15.59 21.39 6.95
C GLY A 424 15.09 22.18 8.16
N MET A 425 14.98 23.50 8.04
CA MET A 425 14.58 24.38 9.14
C MET A 425 13.17 24.07 9.64
N ALA A 426 13.06 23.53 10.85
CA ALA A 426 11.85 23.59 11.63
C ALA A 426 11.39 25.06 11.75
N ARG A 427 10.22 25.39 11.19
CA ARG A 427 9.50 26.61 11.53
C ARG A 427 9.04 26.48 12.97
N GLU A 428 9.76 27.12 13.89
CA GLU A 428 9.20 27.48 15.20
C GLU A 428 7.99 28.39 14.98
N THR A 429 6.79 27.89 15.28
CA THR A 429 5.63 28.72 15.54
C THR A 429 5.70 29.24 16.98
N GLU A 430 5.84 30.55 17.12
CA GLU A 430 5.74 31.24 18.41
C GLU A 430 4.32 31.16 18.98
N ALA A 431 4.20 30.75 20.25
CA ALA A 431 3.19 31.27 21.17
C ALA A 431 3.75 31.32 22.60
N ALA A 432 3.90 32.56 23.07
CA ALA A 432 4.28 33.03 24.40
C ALA A 432 3.37 32.46 25.54
N GLU A 433 3.69 32.43 26.84
CA GLU A 433 4.66 33.19 27.65
C GLU A 433 4.76 32.57 29.07
N SER A 434 5.86 32.89 29.78
CA SER A 434 5.93 33.13 31.25
C SER A 434 6.52 32.06 32.18
N SER A 435 7.80 32.24 32.54
CA SER A 435 8.26 32.70 33.88
C SER A 435 9.55 32.05 34.43
N THR A 436 10.56 32.90 34.57
CA THR A 436 11.52 33.04 35.68
C THR A 436 12.67 32.02 35.90
N THR A 437 13.86 32.51 35.50
CA THR A 437 15.12 32.69 36.27
C THR A 437 15.89 31.50 36.88
N ASP A 438 17.14 31.41 36.42
CA ASP A 438 18.42 31.35 37.15
C ASP A 438 19.23 30.03 37.22
N GLU A 439 20.41 30.17 36.58
CA GLU A 439 21.76 29.69 36.92
C GLU A 439 22.14 28.20 36.83
N ALA A 440 22.88 27.92 35.73
CA ALA A 440 24.22 27.32 35.66
C ALA A 440 24.72 26.39 36.80
N GLU A 441 25.11 25.15 36.44
CA GLU A 441 26.51 24.72 36.38
C GLU A 441 26.64 23.27 35.84
N THR A 442 27.62 23.10 34.94
CA THR A 442 28.51 21.95 34.67
C THR A 442 28.08 20.54 35.10
N THR A 443 28.15 19.55 34.19
CA THR A 443 29.23 18.54 34.15
C THR A 443 29.01 17.47 33.06
N GLU A 444 30.15 17.01 32.52
CA GLU A 444 30.43 15.67 31.98
C GLU A 444 30.01 15.35 30.53
N GLU A 445 31.01 15.50 29.66
CA GLU A 445 31.18 14.76 28.41
C GLU A 445 31.10 13.25 28.70
N THR A 446 29.99 12.63 28.34
CA THR A 446 29.92 11.18 28.11
C THR A 446 29.94 10.95 26.60
N GLU A 447 31.00 10.28 26.14
CA GLU A 447 31.05 9.64 24.83
C GLU A 447 29.85 8.69 24.73
N ALA A 448 28.83 9.10 23.97
CA ALA A 448 27.72 8.25 23.59
C ALA A 448 28.12 7.52 22.30
N ASP A 449 27.97 6.20 22.35
CA ASP A 449 28.04 5.25 21.24
C ASP A 449 27.56 5.87 19.93
N ALA A 450 28.47 6.03 18.99
CA ALA A 450 28.13 5.98 17.59
C ALA A 450 27.80 4.52 17.27
N ALA A 451 26.60 4.08 17.62
CA ALA A 451 25.96 2.98 16.92
C ALA A 451 25.78 3.48 15.48
N ALA A 452 26.60 2.95 14.58
CA ALA A 452 26.33 3.09 13.15
C ALA A 452 24.90 2.57 12.94
N SER A 453 24.00 3.45 12.55
CA SER A 453 22.87 3.02 11.73
C SER A 453 23.51 2.35 10.52
N GLU A 454 23.44 1.03 10.45
CA GLU A 454 23.63 0.38 9.16
C GLU A 454 22.47 0.90 8.33
N GLU A 455 22.76 1.82 7.41
CA GLU A 455 21.78 2.29 6.43
C GLU A 455 21.29 1.04 5.71
N LEU A 456 19.99 0.76 5.85
CA LEU A 456 19.36 -0.31 5.09
C LEU A 456 19.46 0.12 3.63
N GLU A 457 20.20 -0.63 2.83
CA GLU A 457 20.21 -0.40 1.38
C GLU A 457 18.79 -0.61 0.85
N SER A 458 18.23 0.42 0.21
CA SER A 458 16.92 0.36 -0.45
C SER A 458 16.86 -0.85 -1.36
N LYS A 459 15.88 -1.73 -1.15
CA LYS A 459 15.89 -3.04 -1.82
C LYS A 459 14.50 -3.62 -2.03
N LEU A 460 14.29 -4.16 -3.23
CA LEU A 460 13.23 -5.13 -3.51
C LEU A 460 13.77 -6.55 -3.29
N THR A 461 13.16 -7.32 -2.40
CA THR A 461 13.49 -8.72 -2.17
C THR A 461 12.28 -9.63 -2.45
N ILE A 462 12.44 -10.62 -3.33
CA ILE A 462 11.39 -11.61 -3.63
C ILE A 462 11.94 -13.01 -3.30
N ASN A 463 11.42 -13.62 -2.25
CA ASN A 463 11.84 -14.96 -1.79
C ASN A 463 10.94 -16.08 -2.33
N GLY A 464 9.72 -15.77 -2.75
CA GLY A 464 8.72 -16.76 -3.14
C GLY A 464 7.45 -16.13 -3.72
N GLY A 465 6.39 -16.94 -3.81
CA GLY A 465 5.10 -16.51 -4.34
C GLY A 465 5.01 -16.42 -5.87
N PHE A 466 3.87 -15.92 -6.32
CA PHE A 466 3.57 -15.58 -7.71
C PHE A 466 3.31 -14.07 -7.78
N VAL A 467 4.10 -13.33 -8.56
CA VAL A 467 4.00 -11.88 -8.73
C VAL A 467 3.83 -11.60 -10.22
N SER A 468 2.68 -11.06 -10.61
CA SER A 468 2.41 -10.61 -11.97
C SER A 468 2.19 -9.11 -11.94
N VAL A 469 2.98 -8.38 -12.73
CA VAL A 469 2.99 -6.93 -12.78
C VAL A 469 2.64 -6.47 -14.20
N ASN A 470 1.70 -5.54 -14.31
CA ASN A 470 1.31 -4.90 -15.54
C ASN A 470 1.37 -3.38 -15.36
N ALA A 471 2.50 -2.77 -15.74
CA ALA A 471 2.84 -1.38 -15.43
C ALA A 471 2.99 -0.53 -16.71
N ALA A 472 2.41 0.66 -16.71
CA ALA A 472 2.61 1.61 -17.82
C ALA A 472 3.90 2.43 -17.64
N GLY A 473 4.30 2.67 -16.40
CA GLY A 473 5.64 3.02 -15.95
C GLY A 473 6.57 1.80 -15.88
N ASP A 474 7.57 1.88 -15.03
CA ASP A 474 8.53 0.81 -14.80
C ASP A 474 7.86 -0.43 -14.22
N GLY A 475 8.35 -1.59 -14.66
CA GLY A 475 7.81 -2.86 -14.19
C GLY A 475 8.15 -3.12 -12.73
N LEU A 476 9.43 -3.35 -12.47
CA LEU A 476 10.03 -3.33 -11.15
C LEU A 476 11.00 -2.16 -11.12
N ASP A 477 10.72 -1.15 -10.31
CA ASP A 477 11.60 0.00 -10.07
C ASP A 477 12.20 -0.07 -8.66
N SER A 478 13.48 0.26 -8.56
CA SER A 478 14.19 0.31 -7.30
C SER A 478 15.36 1.28 -7.33
N ASN A 479 15.27 2.33 -6.52
CA ASN A 479 16.39 3.25 -6.24
C ASN A 479 17.56 2.59 -5.48
N GLY A 480 17.49 1.29 -5.20
CA GLY A 480 18.65 0.48 -4.84
C GLY A 480 18.72 -0.83 -5.61
N SER A 481 18.75 -1.98 -4.95
CA SER A 481 18.93 -3.29 -5.61
C SER A 481 17.65 -4.13 -5.66
N ILE A 482 17.60 -5.04 -6.62
CA ILE A 482 16.59 -6.10 -6.70
C ILE A 482 17.28 -7.45 -6.41
N GLU A 483 16.73 -8.24 -5.49
CA GLU A 483 17.16 -9.63 -5.25
C GLU A 483 15.97 -10.58 -5.38
N ILE A 484 16.11 -11.57 -6.25
CA ILE A 484 15.10 -12.62 -6.44
C ILE A 484 15.72 -13.96 -6.06
N ASN A 485 15.24 -14.51 -4.93
CA ASN A 485 15.70 -15.77 -4.36
C ASN A 485 14.79 -16.96 -4.75
N GLY A 486 13.57 -16.68 -5.22
CA GLY A 486 12.59 -17.71 -5.58
C GLY A 486 11.29 -17.13 -6.14
N GLY A 487 10.28 -18.00 -6.29
CA GLY A 487 8.96 -17.60 -6.81
C GLY A 487 8.88 -17.53 -8.33
N THR A 488 7.79 -16.98 -8.82
CA THR A 488 7.54 -16.66 -10.24
C THR A 488 7.18 -15.19 -10.34
N VAL A 489 7.95 -14.44 -11.13
CA VAL A 489 7.78 -13.00 -11.36
C VAL A 489 7.58 -12.78 -12.85
N LEU A 490 6.43 -12.22 -13.22
CA LEU A 490 6.03 -11.90 -14.58
C LEU A 490 5.82 -10.39 -14.68
N VAL A 491 6.46 -9.74 -15.64
CA VAL A 491 6.37 -8.28 -15.81
C VAL A 491 5.97 -7.96 -17.24
N ASP A 492 4.87 -7.24 -17.38
CA ASP A 492 4.29 -6.76 -18.62
C ASP A 492 4.37 -5.23 -18.69
N GLY A 493 5.21 -4.74 -19.60
CA GLY A 493 5.46 -3.33 -19.81
C GLY A 493 6.81 -2.88 -19.26
N PRO A 494 7.16 -1.60 -19.47
CA PRO A 494 6.40 -0.57 -20.18
C PRO A 494 6.44 -0.75 -21.71
N THR A 495 5.54 -0.04 -22.41
CA THR A 495 5.63 0.13 -23.87
C THR A 495 6.47 1.34 -24.27
N GLU A 496 6.71 2.27 -23.34
CA GLU A 496 7.45 3.50 -23.58
C GLU A 496 8.96 3.31 -23.36
N SER A 497 9.79 4.00 -24.15
CA SER A 497 11.25 3.80 -24.14
C SER A 497 11.99 4.53 -23.02
N MET A 498 11.32 5.40 -22.26
CA MET A 498 11.91 6.14 -21.14
C MET A 498 11.78 5.39 -19.80
N ASN A 499 11.11 4.23 -19.83
CA ASN A 499 10.84 3.34 -18.72
C ASN A 499 11.40 1.94 -19.10
N GLY A 500 11.75 1.12 -18.12
CA GLY A 500 12.25 -0.25 -18.21
C GLY A 500 11.32 -1.28 -17.56
N SER A 501 11.31 -2.51 -18.10
CA SER A 501 10.60 -3.61 -17.43
C SER A 501 11.27 -4.02 -16.12
N LEU A 502 12.55 -3.68 -16.00
CA LEU A 502 13.39 -3.80 -14.81
C LEU A 502 14.21 -2.51 -14.77
N ASP A 503 14.00 -1.67 -13.76
CA ASP A 503 14.83 -0.51 -13.49
C ASP A 503 15.37 -0.59 -12.06
N TYR A 504 16.67 -0.36 -11.93
CA TYR A 504 17.35 -0.36 -10.65
C TYR A 504 18.67 0.41 -10.71
N ASP A 505 19.00 1.08 -9.61
CA ASP A 505 20.25 1.83 -9.46
C ASP A 505 21.44 0.94 -9.05
N GLY A 506 21.14 -0.12 -8.30
CA GLY A 506 22.11 -1.06 -7.75
C GLY A 506 22.36 -2.26 -8.66
N THR A 507 21.91 -3.43 -8.22
CA THR A 507 22.06 -4.68 -8.97
C THR A 507 20.77 -5.48 -8.99
N LEU A 508 20.56 -6.26 -10.05
CA LEU A 508 19.64 -7.38 -10.05
C LEU A 508 20.41 -8.67 -9.76
N MET A 509 20.17 -9.25 -8.59
CA MET A 509 20.73 -10.55 -8.17
C MET A 509 19.68 -11.64 -8.36
N MET A 510 19.96 -12.59 -9.27
CA MET A 510 19.13 -13.77 -9.51
C MET A 510 19.72 -14.99 -8.80
N GLU A 511 19.18 -15.32 -7.62
CA GLU A 511 19.60 -16.48 -6.82
C GLU A 511 18.70 -17.70 -7.06
N GLY A 512 17.48 -17.50 -7.55
CA GLY A 512 16.54 -18.56 -7.92
C GLY A 512 15.21 -18.05 -8.50
N GLY A 513 14.28 -18.97 -8.77
CA GLY A 513 12.94 -18.64 -9.26
C GLY A 513 12.86 -18.37 -10.77
N LEU A 514 11.66 -18.06 -11.25
CA LEU A 514 11.42 -17.66 -12.65
C LEU A 514 11.18 -16.15 -12.69
N LEU A 515 11.96 -15.42 -13.48
CA LEU A 515 11.68 -14.02 -13.84
C LEU A 515 11.52 -13.92 -15.36
N ILE A 516 10.37 -13.43 -15.81
CA ILE A 516 10.13 -13.07 -17.21
C ILE A 516 9.65 -11.62 -17.23
N ALA A 517 10.41 -10.73 -17.86
CA ALA A 517 10.06 -9.32 -17.96
C ALA A 517 10.08 -8.87 -19.42
N ALA A 518 8.92 -8.45 -19.94
CA ALA A 518 8.74 -8.05 -21.33
C ALA A 518 8.32 -6.59 -21.40
N GLY A 519 9.03 -5.79 -22.21
CA GLY A 519 8.77 -4.36 -22.32
C GLY A 519 9.51 -3.70 -23.47
N SER A 520 9.72 -2.39 -23.34
CA SER A 520 10.48 -1.57 -24.29
C SER A 520 11.96 -2.00 -24.34
N ALA A 521 12.65 -1.66 -25.42
CA ALA A 521 14.10 -1.87 -25.52
C ALA A 521 14.93 -0.65 -25.05
N GLY A 522 14.28 0.40 -24.52
CA GLY A 522 14.91 1.70 -24.28
C GLY A 522 15.87 1.73 -23.09
N MET A 523 15.45 1.18 -21.96
CA MET A 523 16.21 1.16 -20.69
C MET A 523 16.51 -0.27 -20.23
N LEU A 524 16.97 -1.13 -21.14
CA LEU A 524 17.22 -2.52 -20.80
C LEU A 524 18.38 -2.67 -19.83
N GLN A 525 18.08 -3.32 -18.71
CA GLN A 525 19.05 -3.77 -17.72
C GLN A 525 19.10 -5.32 -17.68
N ALA A 526 20.11 -5.88 -17.04
CA ALA A 526 20.33 -7.32 -16.96
C ALA A 526 20.99 -7.74 -15.63
N ALA A 527 20.77 -8.99 -15.23
CA ALA A 527 21.29 -9.56 -14.00
C ALA A 527 22.82 -9.43 -13.85
N ALA A 528 23.27 -9.21 -12.62
CA ALA A 528 24.68 -9.09 -12.27
C ALA A 528 25.44 -10.40 -12.55
N GLU A 529 26.74 -10.29 -12.87
CA GLU A 529 27.61 -11.44 -13.15
C GLU A 529 27.70 -12.42 -11.97
N GLU A 530 27.54 -11.91 -10.76
CA GLU A 530 27.54 -12.64 -9.49
C GLU A 530 26.29 -13.49 -9.25
N SER A 531 25.21 -13.30 -10.04
CA SER A 531 23.97 -14.06 -9.90
C SER A 531 24.22 -15.57 -10.03
N ALA A 532 23.57 -16.36 -9.17
CA ALA A 532 23.68 -17.82 -9.22
C ALA A 532 22.94 -18.45 -10.42
N GLN A 533 21.95 -17.76 -10.98
CA GLN A 533 21.10 -18.24 -12.08
C GLN A 533 21.40 -17.54 -13.40
N SER A 534 21.40 -18.29 -14.50
CA SER A 534 21.59 -17.72 -15.84
C SER A 534 20.34 -16.99 -16.33
N SER A 535 20.55 -16.02 -17.22
CA SER A 535 19.51 -15.22 -17.85
C SER A 535 19.81 -14.94 -19.31
N ILE A 536 18.77 -14.57 -20.05
CA ILE A 536 18.86 -14.04 -21.40
C ILE A 536 18.17 -12.69 -21.50
N VAL A 537 18.64 -11.85 -22.42
CA VAL A 537 17.97 -10.63 -22.83
C VAL A 537 17.80 -10.66 -24.34
N MET A 538 16.59 -10.84 -24.83
CA MET A 538 16.28 -10.89 -26.26
C MET A 538 15.70 -9.55 -26.71
N THR A 539 16.24 -8.99 -27.79
CA THR A 539 15.71 -7.79 -28.45
C THR A 539 15.21 -8.09 -29.85
N PHE A 540 14.03 -7.56 -30.18
CA PHE A 540 13.40 -7.73 -31.49
C PHE A 540 13.59 -6.47 -32.34
N PRO A 541 13.75 -6.60 -33.67
CA PRO A 541 13.92 -5.45 -34.56
C PRO A 541 12.67 -4.56 -34.64
N GLU A 542 11.49 -5.12 -34.36
CA GLU A 542 10.20 -4.43 -34.35
C GLU A 542 9.42 -4.80 -33.09
N MET A 543 8.51 -3.91 -32.65
CA MET A 543 7.56 -4.21 -31.58
C MET A 543 6.76 -5.48 -31.90
N GLN A 544 6.75 -6.41 -30.97
CA GLN A 544 5.89 -7.58 -30.98
C GLN A 544 4.53 -7.21 -30.42
N ALA A 545 3.45 -7.73 -31.03
CA ALA A 545 2.10 -7.48 -30.56
C ALA A 545 1.84 -8.18 -29.22
N ALA A 546 1.05 -7.54 -28.35
CA ALA A 546 0.50 -8.16 -27.15
C ALA A 546 -0.12 -9.55 -27.45
N GLY A 547 0.12 -10.51 -26.56
CA GLY A 547 -0.31 -11.89 -26.70
C GLY A 547 0.53 -12.75 -27.65
N THR A 548 1.60 -12.21 -28.25
CA THR A 548 2.55 -13.00 -29.03
C THR A 548 3.36 -13.89 -28.08
N LEU A 549 3.20 -15.21 -28.18
CA LEU A 549 3.97 -16.16 -27.38
C LEU A 549 5.46 -16.02 -27.64
N VAL A 550 6.26 -16.05 -26.59
CA VAL A 550 7.69 -16.31 -26.56
C VAL A 550 7.88 -17.67 -25.91
N HIS A 551 8.59 -18.57 -26.60
CA HIS A 551 8.83 -19.92 -26.17
C HIS A 551 10.32 -20.24 -26.20
N ILE A 552 10.82 -20.87 -25.13
CA ILE A 552 12.18 -21.39 -25.05
C ILE A 552 12.13 -22.88 -24.77
N GLU A 553 12.89 -23.63 -25.57
CA GLU A 553 13.14 -25.05 -25.34
C GLU A 553 14.63 -25.38 -25.36
N ASP A 554 15.00 -26.45 -24.65
CA ASP A 554 16.36 -26.99 -24.68
C ASP A 554 16.62 -27.85 -25.94
N SER A 555 17.87 -28.26 -26.13
CA SER A 555 18.26 -29.12 -27.26
C SER A 555 17.61 -30.53 -27.28
N GLU A 556 16.94 -30.95 -26.20
CA GLU A 556 16.17 -32.19 -26.11
C GLU A 556 14.67 -31.98 -26.41
N GLY A 557 14.23 -30.73 -26.60
CA GLY A 557 12.84 -30.32 -26.81
C GLY A 557 12.04 -30.24 -25.50
N ASN A 558 12.71 -30.10 -24.36
CA ASN A 558 12.04 -29.80 -23.09
C ASN A 558 11.79 -28.30 -23.01
N GLU A 559 10.57 -27.93 -22.65
CA GLU A 559 10.17 -26.54 -22.44
C GLU A 559 10.88 -25.94 -21.22
N VAL A 560 11.43 -24.74 -21.39
CA VAL A 560 11.99 -23.90 -20.31
C VAL A 560 10.95 -22.88 -19.86
N ALA A 561 10.31 -22.18 -20.80
CA ALA A 561 9.24 -21.23 -20.53
C ALA A 561 8.41 -20.96 -21.79
N THR A 562 7.10 -20.74 -21.60
CA THR A 562 6.19 -20.24 -22.63
C THR A 562 5.36 -19.10 -22.07
N PHE A 563 5.57 -17.88 -22.56
CA PHE A 563 4.94 -16.66 -22.02
C PHE A 563 4.33 -15.81 -23.13
N ALA A 564 3.13 -15.27 -22.90
CA ALA A 564 2.47 -14.31 -23.78
C ALA A 564 2.31 -12.97 -23.06
N PRO A 565 3.20 -11.99 -23.32
CA PRO A 565 3.09 -10.68 -22.68
C PRO A 565 1.74 -10.02 -22.93
N ALA A 566 1.15 -9.42 -21.89
CA ALA A 566 -0.13 -8.71 -21.97
C ALA A 566 -0.03 -7.38 -22.74
N LYS A 567 1.19 -6.84 -22.88
CA LYS A 567 1.50 -5.59 -23.60
C LYS A 567 2.32 -5.86 -24.85
N GLU A 568 2.36 -4.87 -25.75
CA GLU A 568 3.34 -4.87 -26.83
C GLU A 568 4.75 -4.78 -26.23
N PHE A 569 5.73 -5.45 -26.83
CA PHE A 569 7.08 -5.51 -26.29
C PHE A 569 8.13 -5.54 -27.41
N GLN A 570 9.28 -4.92 -27.19
CA GLN A 570 10.43 -5.00 -28.10
C GLN A 570 11.56 -5.85 -27.51
N ALA A 571 11.53 -6.10 -26.21
CA ALA A 571 12.54 -6.86 -25.52
C ALA A 571 11.92 -7.75 -24.45
N ILE A 572 12.64 -8.82 -24.13
CA ILE A 572 12.25 -9.75 -23.07
C ILE A 572 13.49 -10.26 -22.32
N PHE A 573 13.50 -10.06 -21.01
CA PHE A 573 14.44 -10.67 -20.07
C PHE A 573 13.83 -11.97 -19.55
N ILE A 574 14.61 -13.05 -19.53
CA ILE A 574 14.19 -14.33 -18.96
C ILE A 574 15.32 -14.92 -18.13
N SER A 575 15.06 -15.19 -16.86
CA SER A 575 15.90 -16.02 -16.00
C SER A 575 15.09 -17.18 -15.44
N SER A 576 15.64 -18.39 -15.49
CA SER A 576 14.97 -19.61 -15.03
C SER A 576 16.00 -20.60 -14.48
N PRO A 577 15.65 -21.42 -13.48
CA PRO A 577 16.53 -22.48 -12.97
C PRO A 577 16.86 -23.54 -14.03
N ASP A 578 16.05 -23.62 -15.09
CA ASP A 578 16.25 -24.56 -16.20
C ASP A 578 17.21 -24.01 -17.27
N LEU A 579 17.65 -22.75 -17.15
CA LEU A 579 18.74 -22.19 -17.95
C LEU A 579 20.10 -22.53 -17.34
N ALA A 580 20.73 -23.57 -17.86
CA ALA A 580 22.09 -23.99 -17.51
C ALA A 580 23.17 -23.34 -18.38
N ALA A 581 24.28 -22.95 -17.76
CA ALA A 581 25.51 -22.54 -18.43
C ALA A 581 26.08 -23.67 -19.33
N ASP A 582 26.69 -23.28 -20.44
CA ASP A 582 27.23 -24.14 -21.51
C ASP A 582 26.21 -25.05 -22.23
N ALA A 583 24.90 -24.85 -21.99
CA ALA A 583 23.83 -25.55 -22.70
C ALA A 583 23.23 -24.70 -23.83
N SER A 584 22.63 -25.38 -24.83
CA SER A 584 22.04 -24.75 -26.01
C SER A 584 20.51 -24.79 -25.98
N TYR A 585 19.91 -23.72 -26.46
CA TYR A 585 18.47 -23.48 -26.45
C TYR A 585 18.02 -22.86 -27.76
N THR A 586 16.72 -22.96 -28.01
CA THR A 586 16.05 -22.35 -29.15
C THR A 586 14.95 -21.42 -28.64
N LEU A 587 14.96 -20.17 -29.08
CA LEU A 587 13.88 -19.20 -28.81
C LEU A 587 12.99 -19.09 -30.05
N SER A 588 11.68 -19.23 -29.83
CA SER A 588 10.64 -19.12 -30.86
C SER A 588 9.59 -18.09 -30.47
N THR A 589 8.92 -17.48 -31.46
CA THR A 589 7.77 -16.59 -31.22
C THR A 589 6.52 -16.97 -32.01
N GLY A 590 5.36 -16.52 -31.54
CA GLY A 590 4.05 -16.84 -32.11
C GLY A 590 3.63 -18.28 -31.82
N GLY A 591 2.84 -18.89 -32.70
CA GLY A 591 2.32 -20.25 -32.48
C GLY A 591 1.18 -20.31 -31.47
N THR A 592 1.01 -21.47 -30.82
CA THR A 592 -0.02 -21.71 -29.80
C THR A 592 0.49 -22.66 -28.72
N SER A 593 0.04 -22.50 -27.48
CA SER A 593 0.25 -23.47 -26.39
C SER A 593 -1.07 -24.12 -25.99
N SER A 594 -1.00 -25.40 -25.61
CA SER A 594 -2.12 -26.13 -24.98
C SER A 594 -2.10 -26.09 -23.45
N GLY A 595 -1.11 -25.41 -22.86
CA GLY A 595 -0.92 -25.29 -21.42
C GLY A 595 -2.01 -24.47 -20.71
N THR A 596 -2.00 -24.54 -19.39
CA THR A 596 -2.84 -23.69 -18.54
C THR A 596 -2.23 -22.29 -18.49
N ASP A 597 -3.02 -21.29 -18.87
CA ASP A 597 -2.63 -19.88 -18.84
C ASP A 597 -2.87 -19.29 -17.43
N THR A 598 -1.80 -18.81 -16.81
CA THR A 598 -1.81 -18.02 -15.58
C THR A 598 -1.08 -16.70 -15.85
N ASN A 599 -1.83 -15.63 -16.05
CA ASN A 599 -1.33 -14.28 -16.39
C ASN A 599 -0.30 -14.27 -17.54
N GLY A 600 -0.57 -15.03 -18.61
CA GLY A 600 0.28 -15.10 -19.79
C GLY A 600 1.34 -16.19 -19.73
N LEU A 601 1.64 -16.76 -18.56
CA LEU A 601 2.52 -17.93 -18.44
C LEU A 601 1.74 -19.21 -18.70
N TYR A 602 2.21 -20.03 -19.64
CA TYR A 602 1.59 -21.30 -20.00
C TYR A 602 2.37 -22.45 -19.39
N GLU A 603 1.70 -23.25 -18.55
CA GLU A 603 2.30 -24.41 -17.90
C GLU A 603 1.61 -25.72 -18.26
N GLU A 604 2.29 -26.86 -18.09
CA GLU A 604 1.77 -28.22 -18.30
C GLU A 604 1.20 -28.48 -19.72
N GLY A 605 1.77 -27.82 -20.72
CA GLY A 605 1.26 -27.82 -22.10
C GLY A 605 2.20 -28.40 -23.15
N THR A 606 1.84 -28.15 -24.40
CA THR A 606 2.71 -28.34 -25.58
C THR A 606 2.64 -27.10 -26.44
N TYR A 607 3.80 -26.54 -26.76
CA TYR A 607 3.95 -25.47 -27.74
C TYR A 607 4.05 -26.03 -29.17
N GLU A 608 3.31 -25.45 -30.11
CA GLU A 608 3.38 -25.82 -31.53
C GLU A 608 3.14 -24.62 -32.47
N GLY A 609 3.72 -24.69 -33.68
CA GLY A 609 3.42 -23.77 -34.78
C GLY A 609 4.09 -22.40 -34.70
N GLY A 610 5.06 -22.24 -33.81
CA GLY A 610 5.93 -21.07 -33.69
C GLY A 610 6.87 -20.83 -34.86
N THR A 611 7.46 -19.63 -34.87
CA THR A 611 8.62 -19.30 -35.72
C THR A 611 9.87 -19.30 -34.86
N GLU A 612 10.81 -20.17 -35.19
CA GLU A 612 12.16 -20.17 -34.63
C GLU A 612 12.85 -18.84 -34.95
N ILE A 613 13.33 -18.14 -33.92
CA ILE A 613 14.02 -16.86 -34.05
C ILE A 613 15.53 -17.05 -33.96
N VAL A 614 16.00 -17.76 -32.93
CA VAL A 614 17.43 -17.89 -32.67
C VAL A 614 17.77 -19.17 -31.90
N ASP A 615 18.82 -19.86 -32.37
CA ASP A 615 19.54 -20.87 -31.61
C ASP A 615 20.71 -20.21 -30.88
N PHE A 616 20.87 -20.46 -29.58
CA PHE A 616 21.94 -19.87 -28.79
C PHE A 616 22.53 -20.85 -27.77
N THR A 617 23.62 -20.45 -27.13
CA THR A 617 24.26 -21.18 -26.04
C THR A 617 24.58 -20.19 -24.94
N ILE A 618 24.24 -20.52 -23.70
CA ILE A 618 24.52 -19.67 -22.55
C ILE A 618 25.99 -19.80 -22.19
N SER A 619 26.76 -18.72 -22.36
CA SER A 619 28.19 -18.69 -22.02
C SER A 619 28.55 -17.78 -20.85
N GLU A 620 27.62 -16.91 -20.46
CA GLU A 620 27.76 -15.90 -19.41
C GLU A 620 26.51 -15.91 -18.53
N THR A 621 26.57 -15.28 -17.35
CA THR A 621 25.41 -15.20 -16.44
C THR A 621 24.22 -14.49 -17.09
N ALA A 622 24.47 -13.48 -17.92
CA ALA A 622 23.47 -12.84 -18.78
C ALA A 622 23.89 -12.95 -20.26
N THR A 623 23.08 -13.60 -21.08
CA THR A 623 23.34 -13.77 -22.52
C THR A 623 22.43 -12.84 -23.34
N TRP A 624 23.03 -11.88 -24.04
CA TRP A 624 22.30 -10.94 -24.89
C TRP A 624 22.04 -11.54 -26.28
N LEU A 625 20.82 -11.40 -26.77
CA LEU A 625 20.34 -12.01 -28.01
C LEU A 625 19.68 -10.97 -28.92
N ASP A 626 19.87 -11.16 -30.22
CA ASP A 626 19.09 -10.57 -31.29
C ASP A 626 18.71 -11.64 -32.33
N GLU A 627 18.01 -11.26 -33.41
CA GLU A 627 17.66 -12.19 -34.50
C GLU A 627 18.86 -12.80 -35.25
N ASN A 628 20.08 -12.32 -35.00
CA ASN A 628 21.32 -12.79 -35.63
C ASN A 628 22.12 -13.75 -34.73
N GLY A 629 21.74 -13.92 -33.45
CA GLY A 629 22.43 -14.79 -32.50
C GLY A 629 22.74 -14.11 -31.18
N VAL A 630 23.86 -14.54 -30.58
CA VAL A 630 24.43 -13.88 -29.39
C VAL A 630 25.00 -12.53 -29.80
N ALA A 631 24.51 -11.48 -29.18
CA ALA A 631 24.91 -10.09 -29.39
C ALA A 631 25.84 -9.60 -28.27
N GLU A 632 26.49 -8.45 -28.48
CA GLU A 632 27.11 -7.73 -27.38
C GLU A 632 26.01 -7.10 -26.51
N ALA A 633 26.29 -6.90 -25.21
CA ALA A 633 25.38 -6.21 -24.32
C ALA A 633 24.93 -4.89 -24.96
N GLY A 634 23.62 -4.71 -25.07
CA GLY A 634 23.07 -3.50 -25.68
C GLY A 634 23.55 -2.30 -24.86
N THR A 635 24.33 -1.40 -25.46
CA THR A 635 24.63 -0.09 -24.86
C THR A 635 23.41 0.83 -24.96
N GLY A 636 22.22 0.33 -24.59
CA GLY A 636 21.09 1.18 -24.18
C GLY A 636 21.63 2.08 -23.07
N GLY A 637 21.39 3.38 -23.22
CA GLY A 637 22.25 4.42 -22.65
C GLY A 637 22.61 4.16 -21.19
N MET A 638 23.91 4.20 -20.88
CA MET A 638 24.36 4.50 -19.53
C MET A 638 23.59 5.73 -19.05
N GLY A 639 22.56 5.50 -18.22
CA GLY A 639 22.00 6.49 -17.34
C GLY A 639 23.18 7.05 -16.57
N GLY A 640 23.59 8.26 -16.95
CA GLY A 640 24.73 8.93 -16.36
C GLY A 640 24.38 9.33 -14.93
N GLY A 641 24.42 8.38 -14.00
CA GLY A 641 24.57 8.61 -12.58
C GLY A 641 25.90 9.31 -12.34
N GLY A 642 25.90 10.62 -12.50
CA GLY A 642 27.02 11.51 -12.24
C GLY A 642 27.29 11.57 -10.74
N GLY A 643 27.84 10.50 -10.19
CA GLY A 643 28.45 10.49 -8.87
C GLY A 643 29.55 11.55 -8.82
N PHE A 644 29.30 12.66 -8.11
CA PHE A 644 30.32 13.63 -7.75
C PHE A 644 31.27 13.01 -6.71
N GLY A 645 32.13 12.12 -7.19
CA GLY A 645 33.28 11.59 -6.47
C GLY A 645 34.28 12.70 -6.17
N ARG A 646 34.26 13.14 -4.92
CA ARG A 646 35.14 14.13 -4.30
C ARG A 646 36.60 13.61 -4.27
N GLY A 647 37.29 13.70 -5.40
CA GLY A 647 38.72 13.39 -5.53
C GLY A 647 39.60 14.58 -5.18
N GLY A 648 40.21 14.56 -3.99
CA GLY A 648 41.13 15.58 -3.50
C GLY A 648 42.38 15.73 -4.39
N GLY A 649 42.53 16.93 -4.96
CA GLY A 649 43.75 17.38 -5.62
C GLY A 649 43.95 18.88 -5.40
N THR A 650 45.01 19.26 -4.69
CA THR A 650 45.42 20.64 -4.44
C THR A 650 45.59 21.43 -5.75
N PRO A 651 45.02 22.65 -5.90
CA PRO A 651 45.26 23.48 -7.08
C PRO A 651 46.60 24.24 -6.96
N PRO A 652 47.36 24.43 -8.06
CA PRO A 652 48.53 25.31 -8.06
C PRO A 652 48.12 26.79 -8.06
N GLU A 653 48.84 27.59 -7.29
CA GLU A 653 48.80 29.06 -7.33
C GLU A 653 49.18 29.61 -8.72
N ASN A 654 48.26 30.27 -9.40
CA ASN A 654 48.52 31.58 -10.00
C ASN A 654 47.23 32.29 -10.42
N GLY A 655 47.15 33.57 -10.05
CA GLY A 655 45.92 34.35 -10.06
C GLY A 655 45.50 34.88 -11.42
N GLY A 656 44.18 34.96 -11.58
CA GLY A 656 43.48 35.76 -12.56
C GLY A 656 42.00 35.73 -12.21
N THR A 657 41.46 36.85 -11.72
CA THR A 657 40.02 37.02 -11.45
C THR A 657 39.20 36.83 -12.72
N PRO A 658 38.16 35.95 -12.74
CA PRO A 658 37.22 35.89 -13.86
C PRO A 658 36.21 37.04 -13.79
N PRO A 659 35.71 37.54 -14.94
CA PRO A 659 34.63 38.53 -14.98
C PRO A 659 33.28 37.93 -14.63
N GLU A 660 32.37 38.76 -14.11
CA GLU A 660 30.98 38.45 -13.81
C GLU A 660 30.19 38.00 -15.05
N GLY A 661 29.33 36.99 -14.86
CA GLY A 661 28.13 36.75 -15.68
C GLY A 661 28.24 35.67 -16.75
N GLY A 662 27.59 34.53 -16.53
CA GLY A 662 27.37 33.52 -17.57
C GLY A 662 26.96 32.14 -17.03
N THR A 663 25.71 32.01 -16.59
CA THR A 663 25.03 30.73 -16.34
C THR A 663 24.68 30.09 -17.69
N GLY A 664 25.54 29.18 -18.17
CA GLY A 664 25.27 28.38 -19.37
C GLY A 664 24.46 27.13 -19.04
N GLY A 665 23.15 27.28 -18.88
CA GLY A 665 22.17 26.21 -19.04
C GLY A 665 21.46 26.34 -20.39
N MET A 666 20.87 25.26 -20.91
CA MET A 666 20.13 25.18 -22.19
C MET A 666 18.99 26.21 -22.41
N GLY A 667 18.75 27.15 -21.49
CA GLY A 667 17.76 28.22 -21.64
C GLY A 667 18.09 29.28 -22.69
N GLY A 668 19.34 29.37 -23.16
CA GLY A 668 19.75 30.38 -24.15
C GLY A 668 19.42 30.04 -25.61
N MET A 669 18.98 28.81 -25.91
CA MET A 669 18.76 28.36 -27.30
C MET A 669 17.46 28.91 -27.90
N PHE A 670 16.47 29.24 -27.06
CA PHE A 670 15.12 29.68 -27.47
C PHE A 670 14.86 31.17 -27.19
N GLU A 671 15.89 31.91 -26.79
CA GLU A 671 15.76 33.31 -26.39
C GLU A 671 15.57 34.21 -27.62
N GLY A 672 14.37 34.79 -27.76
CA GLY A 672 14.02 35.71 -28.86
C GLY A 672 13.19 35.10 -30.00
N MET A 673 12.78 33.84 -29.91
CA MET A 673 11.84 33.19 -30.85
C MET A 673 10.38 33.41 -30.42
N ASP A 674 9.46 33.48 -31.37
CA ASP A 674 8.02 33.42 -31.09
C ASP A 674 7.58 31.99 -30.72
N GLU A 675 6.41 31.88 -30.08
CA GLU A 675 5.90 30.62 -29.52
C GLU A 675 5.61 29.56 -30.59
N GLU A 676 5.28 29.96 -31.82
CA GLU A 676 5.04 29.04 -32.93
C GLU A 676 6.37 28.40 -33.38
N THR A 677 7.42 29.21 -33.53
CA THR A 677 8.78 28.74 -33.88
C THR A 677 9.40 27.85 -32.79
N LYS A 678 9.13 28.14 -31.50
CA LYS A 678 9.60 27.29 -30.39
C LYS A 678 8.94 25.92 -30.41
N ALA A 679 7.63 25.86 -30.65
CA ALA A 679 6.89 24.60 -30.73
C ALA A 679 7.40 23.73 -31.90
N GLU A 680 7.61 24.33 -33.08
CA GLU A 680 8.16 23.61 -34.23
C GLU A 680 9.60 23.12 -33.99
N MET A 681 10.42 23.90 -33.26
CA MET A 681 11.78 23.49 -32.91
C MET A 681 11.80 22.38 -31.85
N GLN A 682 10.87 22.40 -30.89
CA GLN A 682 10.68 21.29 -29.95
C GLN A 682 10.25 20.01 -30.68
N GLU A 683 9.35 20.13 -31.66
CA GLU A 683 8.92 18.99 -32.48
C GLU A 683 10.07 18.41 -33.32
N ILE A 684 10.92 19.26 -33.93
CA ILE A 684 12.11 18.81 -34.67
C ILE A 684 13.11 18.13 -33.73
N MET A 685 13.33 18.66 -32.52
CA MET A 685 14.25 18.05 -31.55
C MET A 685 13.70 16.73 -31.01
N GLN A 686 12.39 16.63 -30.79
CA GLN A 686 11.73 15.38 -30.42
C GLN A 686 11.90 14.33 -31.52
N GLN A 687 11.74 14.71 -32.80
CA GLN A 687 11.94 13.83 -33.96
C GLN A 687 13.39 13.37 -34.14
N VAL A 688 14.37 14.11 -33.61
CA VAL A 688 15.77 13.68 -33.58
C VAL A 688 16.01 12.71 -32.41
N MET A 689 15.39 12.98 -31.25
CA MET A 689 15.51 12.14 -30.06
C MET A 689 14.83 10.79 -30.22
N ASP A 690 13.65 10.74 -30.85
CA ASP A 690 12.91 9.51 -31.15
C ASP A 690 13.49 8.74 -32.36
N GLY A 691 14.52 9.28 -33.02
CA GLY A 691 15.19 8.67 -34.17
C GLY A 691 14.38 8.71 -35.47
N THR A 692 13.24 9.40 -35.53
CA THR A 692 12.40 9.49 -36.73
C THR A 692 13.01 10.37 -37.84
N ILE A 693 13.91 11.29 -37.52
CA ILE A 693 14.73 12.03 -38.50
C ILE A 693 16.22 12.03 -38.10
N THR A 694 17.09 12.07 -39.11
CA THR A 694 18.54 12.21 -38.91
C THR A 694 18.94 13.64 -38.56
N GLN A 695 20.15 13.81 -38.01
CA GLN A 695 20.69 15.13 -37.69
C GLN A 695 20.79 16.06 -38.93
N GLU A 696 21.09 15.52 -40.12
CA GLU A 696 21.11 16.28 -41.39
C GLU A 696 19.69 16.72 -41.81
N GLU A 697 18.66 15.91 -41.54
CA GLU A 697 17.27 16.26 -41.84
C GLU A 697 16.73 17.31 -40.87
N ALA A 698 17.14 17.26 -39.60
CA ALA A 698 16.82 18.28 -38.61
C ALA A 698 17.47 19.63 -38.95
N GLU A 699 18.72 19.64 -39.40
CA GLU A 699 19.40 20.85 -39.89
C GLU A 699 18.65 21.48 -41.08
N ALA A 700 18.18 20.67 -42.03
CA ALA A 700 17.39 21.15 -43.16
C ALA A 700 16.03 21.74 -42.74
N LYS A 701 15.33 21.10 -41.79
CA LYS A 701 14.05 21.61 -41.25
C LYS A 701 14.25 22.91 -40.48
N MET A 702 15.33 23.05 -39.72
CA MET A 702 15.64 24.29 -39.00
C MET A 702 16.06 25.43 -39.95
N GLU A 703 16.74 25.13 -41.06
CA GLU A 703 17.06 26.12 -42.09
C GLU A 703 15.79 26.65 -42.78
N GLU A 704 14.76 25.81 -42.98
CA GLU A 704 13.44 26.24 -43.48
C GLU A 704 12.73 27.20 -42.51
N LEU A 705 12.99 27.07 -41.20
CA LEU A 705 12.52 27.99 -40.15
C LEU A 705 13.39 29.25 -40.00
N GLY A 706 14.46 29.37 -40.79
CA GLY A 706 15.37 30.52 -40.76
C GLY A 706 16.31 30.56 -39.55
N LEU A 707 16.58 29.40 -38.94
CA LEU A 707 17.43 29.25 -37.75
C LEU A 707 18.80 28.67 -38.14
N GLU A 708 19.90 29.20 -37.60
CA GLU A 708 21.26 28.69 -37.82
C GLU A 708 21.75 27.87 -36.61
N PHE A 709 22.36 26.71 -36.86
CA PHE A 709 23.06 25.93 -35.84
C PHE A 709 24.27 26.71 -35.28
N PRO A 710 24.53 26.74 -33.97
CA PRO A 710 25.76 27.33 -33.45
C PRO A 710 26.97 26.54 -33.98
N ALA A 711 27.85 27.22 -34.72
CA ALA A 711 28.98 26.59 -35.38
C ALA A 711 29.88 25.82 -34.39
N ARG A 712 30.12 24.53 -34.68
CA ARG A 712 31.11 23.70 -33.99
C ARG A 712 32.48 24.38 -34.05
N GLY A 713 33.00 24.83 -32.90
CA GLY A 713 34.30 25.46 -32.80
C GLY A 713 35.39 24.57 -33.41
N THR A 714 35.90 24.96 -34.58
CA THR A 714 37.01 24.27 -35.24
C THR A 714 38.27 24.45 -34.41
N ALA A 715 38.89 23.34 -34.00
CA ALA A 715 40.23 23.32 -33.42
C ALA A 715 41.23 23.96 -34.38
N GLY A 716 41.56 25.23 -34.13
CA GLY A 716 42.60 25.95 -34.84
C GLY A 716 43.97 25.44 -34.44
N THR A 717 44.59 24.65 -35.31
CA THR A 717 46.05 24.58 -35.39
C THR A 717 46.55 25.95 -35.86
N ASP A 718 47.25 26.68 -35.00
CA ASP A 718 48.29 27.56 -35.52
C ASP A 718 49.47 27.72 -34.55
N SER A 719 50.63 27.59 -35.18
CA SER A 719 51.98 27.57 -34.65
C SER A 719 52.63 28.95 -34.69
N ALA A 720 53.50 29.23 -33.71
CA ALA A 720 54.51 30.33 -33.67
C ALA A 720 53.91 31.76 -33.58
N GLU A 721 54.37 32.68 -32.75
CA GLU A 721 55.70 33.00 -32.18
C GLU A 721 55.60 33.44 -30.71
#